data_AF-A0A7R9XUY4-F1
#
_entry.id   AF-A0A7R9XUY4-F1
#
_cell.length_a   1.000
_cell.length_b   1.000
_cell.length_c   1.000
_cell.angle_alpha   90.00
_cell.angle_beta   90.00
_cell.angle_gamma   90.00
#
_symmetry.space_group_name_H-M   'P 1'
#
loop_
_entity.id
_entity.type
_entity.pdbx_description
1 polymer ?
#
loop_
_entity_poly.entity_id
_entity_poly.type
_entity_poly.pdbx_seq_one_letter_code
_entity_poly.pdbx_strand_id
1 'polypeptide(L)'
;GSGGGRPTAQTAPLAGPTGLPRRGSLGVVGSRGSGSDEHVHPRPAPLHPWEFRRDDVAYVVRFGGEARPRADGSGGYEWVGGERVLARAHDTVVPGYATTTTSLMRLWSAEPVRELDFAAFSVGDFEAAMGDALRARSLTAVVYPDDSTDRGRRLRLRQQYFFVSASLQDAVGRFKEEEEEARGGAVGRRAGLDGGAGARGGRGGATRARAAAEALFAAFPQRVAVQLNDTHPTIAIPELLRILLDEEGLGWDAAWATVCRTFGFTNHTVLPEALERWAVPTLQALLPRHMQLIYEINHRFLELVAAVYPGDTDKLSRMSIIEESEPKAVRMAVLALVGSHTVNGVAKVHSNLVRSRLFPDFAELWPEQFTNVTNGITPRRWLLGANPELSAVITRWLGTDAWTKDLRLLRRLEEHASDPDLHQLWARAKRRAKGRLCATIGRITEGRLQVEDDCLFDVQCKRIHEYKRQLLNVLGIAHRWLAIRACSPAERSALVPRVCVLAGKAARGYRRAKDVLALANAVANVVNNDPAVRGLLTVAVLPDYGVSLAEAIVPASDISQHISTAGTEASGTSNMKFALNGGLLLGTRDGANVEIAEAVGADQIFLFGPKVGEVDAARSATKARSSDERLDAVLHLLRSGAFGRYERFKALVESFEGAKDYYLVGHDFGAYLDAMRAADVLYANPREWTRRSILCTARMGRFSADRSVEKYVREIWGLGKLARNGE
;
A
#
# COMPACT_ATOMS: atom_id res chain seq x y z
N GLY A 1 22.84 17.91 -31.39
CA GLY A 1 22.01 16.76 -30.97
C GLY A 1 22.28 16.46 -29.51
N SER A 2 21.69 17.25 -28.61
CA SER A 2 22.00 17.33 -27.18
C SER A 2 20.75 17.17 -26.31
N GLY A 3 19.82 16.27 -26.69
CA GLY A 3 18.66 15.94 -25.89
C GLY A 3 18.95 14.75 -24.99
N GLY A 4 19.73 14.95 -23.93
CA GLY A 4 19.76 13.98 -22.84
C GLY A 4 18.40 13.98 -22.17
N GLY A 5 17.53 13.03 -22.50
CA GLY A 5 16.19 12.93 -21.90
C GLY A 5 16.31 12.98 -20.37
N ARG A 6 15.62 13.94 -19.75
CA ARG A 6 15.64 14.09 -18.29
C ARG A 6 15.05 12.81 -17.68
N PRO A 7 15.63 12.28 -16.59
CA PRO A 7 15.12 11.07 -15.96
C PRO A 7 13.66 11.27 -15.56
N THR A 8 12.83 10.27 -15.81
CA THR A 8 11.43 10.24 -15.39
C THR A 8 11.39 10.35 -13.87
N ALA A 9 10.87 11.47 -13.35
CA ALA A 9 10.67 11.65 -11.92
C ALA A 9 9.39 10.90 -11.50
N GLN A 10 9.54 9.89 -10.66
CA GLN A 10 8.43 9.30 -9.94
C GLN A 10 8.14 10.17 -8.71
N THR A 11 6.95 10.74 -8.63
CA THR A 11 6.54 11.54 -7.47
C THR A 11 5.86 10.64 -6.45
N ALA A 12 6.29 10.72 -5.19
CA ALA A 12 5.64 10.06 -4.07
C ALA A 12 5.30 11.08 -2.99
N PRO A 13 4.18 10.92 -2.25
CA PRO A 13 3.92 11.80 -1.11
C PRO A 13 5.05 11.61 -0.09
N LEU A 14 5.50 12.71 0.57
CA LEU A 14 6.40 12.61 1.73
C LEU A 14 5.83 11.69 2.83
N ALA A 15 4.51 11.55 2.83
CA ALA A 15 3.75 10.65 3.69
C ALA A 15 3.49 9.25 3.10
N GLY A 16 4.28 8.79 2.13
CA GLY A 16 4.25 7.42 1.62
C GLY A 16 4.78 6.38 2.62
N PRO A 17 4.61 5.08 2.35
CA PRO A 17 4.96 3.98 3.25
C PRO A 17 6.48 3.82 3.50
N THR A 18 7.31 4.72 2.97
CA THR A 18 8.76 4.76 3.19
C THR A 18 9.13 5.20 4.60
N GLY A 19 8.21 5.74 5.41
CA GLY A 19 8.44 5.93 6.85
C GLY A 19 9.65 6.79 7.20
N LEU A 20 10.06 7.70 6.30
CA LEU A 20 11.24 8.54 6.48
C LEU A 20 10.82 9.99 6.75
N PRO A 21 10.57 10.35 8.03
CA PRO A 21 10.45 11.75 8.39
C PRO A 21 11.77 12.50 8.17
N ARG A 22 11.67 13.81 7.92
CA ARG A 22 12.73 14.82 8.14
C ARG A 22 12.60 15.48 9.50
N ARG A 23 13.62 16.25 9.89
CA ARG A 23 13.62 17.20 11.02
C ARG A 23 12.32 18.02 11.03
N GLY A 24 11.46 17.78 12.03
CA GLY A 24 10.14 18.43 12.18
C GLY A 24 8.92 17.64 11.68
N SER A 25 9.12 16.50 11.03
CA SER A 25 8.05 15.55 10.66
C SER A 25 8.21 14.23 11.43
N LEU A 26 7.12 13.50 11.56
CA LEU A 26 6.98 12.21 12.23
C LEU A 26 6.42 11.23 11.20
N GLY A 27 7.22 10.25 10.74
CA GLY A 27 6.77 9.26 9.78
C GLY A 27 5.67 8.36 10.36
N VAL A 28 5.48 7.16 9.79
CA VAL A 28 4.69 6.12 10.48
C VAL A 28 5.38 5.85 11.81
N VAL A 29 4.75 6.33 12.87
CA VAL A 29 5.41 6.46 14.17
C VAL A 29 5.89 5.09 14.67
N GLY A 30 7.08 5.06 15.26
CA GLY A 30 7.66 3.84 15.80
C GLY A 30 6.93 3.42 17.07
N SER A 31 6.73 2.11 17.25
CA SER A 31 6.27 1.58 18.52
C SER A 31 7.43 1.16 19.40
N ARG A 32 7.37 1.53 20.68
CA ARG A 32 8.18 0.93 21.75
C ARG A 32 7.24 0.46 22.85
N GLY A 33 7.57 -0.68 23.44
CA GLY A 33 6.88 -1.25 24.60
C GLY A 33 7.13 -2.74 24.71
N SER A 34 7.45 -3.19 25.93
CA SER A 34 7.51 -4.61 26.30
C SER A 34 6.35 -4.96 27.25
N GLY A 35 5.15 -4.45 26.97
CA GLY A 35 3.96 -4.56 27.82
C GLY A 35 2.65 -4.24 27.09
N SER A 36 1.52 -4.33 27.80
CA SER A 36 0.14 -4.34 27.27
C SER A 36 -0.33 -3.10 26.49
N ASP A 37 0.47 -2.03 26.42
CA ASP A 37 0.16 -0.80 25.71
C ASP A 37 1.31 -0.40 24.75
N GLU A 38 0.97 -0.25 23.47
CA GLU A 38 1.87 0.25 22.43
C GLU A 38 2.03 1.77 22.59
N HIS A 39 3.18 2.22 23.10
CA HIS A 39 3.50 3.65 23.16
C HIS A 39 4.14 4.12 21.85
N VAL A 40 3.57 5.19 21.32
CA VAL A 40 3.87 5.75 20.01
C VAL A 40 4.82 6.93 20.21
N HIS A 41 6.10 6.78 19.85
CA HIS A 41 7.11 7.82 20.09
C HIS A 41 7.54 8.54 18.80
N PRO A 42 7.52 9.88 18.78
CA PRO A 42 8.16 10.64 17.71
C PRO A 42 9.68 10.38 17.72
N ARG A 43 10.25 9.92 16.60
CA ARG A 43 11.71 9.90 16.43
C ARG A 43 12.14 11.13 15.63
N PRO A 44 12.98 12.02 16.18
CA PRO A 44 13.62 13.04 15.35
C PRO A 44 14.49 12.33 14.32
N ALA A 45 14.23 12.58 13.05
CA ALA A 45 15.02 11.98 11.99
C ALA A 45 16.39 12.67 11.86
N PRO A 46 17.49 11.92 11.80
CA PRO A 46 18.77 12.48 11.38
C PRO A 46 18.68 13.00 9.93
N LEU A 47 19.64 13.85 9.53
CA LEU A 47 19.84 14.20 8.12
C LEU A 47 19.85 12.90 7.28
N HIS A 48 18.93 12.80 6.32
CA HIS A 48 18.87 11.64 5.44
C HIS A 48 19.87 11.84 4.29
N PRO A 49 21.01 11.12 4.27
CA PRO A 49 22.10 11.40 3.33
C PRO A 49 21.74 11.11 1.87
N TRP A 50 20.65 10.37 1.62
CA TRP A 50 20.21 10.00 0.28
C TRP A 50 19.18 10.97 -0.32
N GLU A 51 18.86 12.06 0.38
CA GLU A 51 17.82 13.00 -0.04
C GLU A 51 18.38 14.41 -0.33
N PHE A 52 18.22 14.84 -1.57
CA PHE A 52 18.72 16.10 -2.09
C PHE A 52 17.61 17.13 -2.16
N ARG A 53 17.74 18.23 -1.39
CA ARG A 53 16.83 19.36 -1.48
C ARG A 53 17.00 20.07 -2.83
N ARG A 54 15.89 20.43 -3.47
CA ARG A 54 15.86 21.20 -4.72
C ARG A 54 15.31 22.59 -4.44
N ASP A 55 16.20 23.54 -4.14
CA ASP A 55 15.77 24.92 -3.87
C ASP A 55 15.20 25.62 -5.11
N ASP A 56 15.59 25.16 -6.29
CA ASP A 56 15.13 25.63 -7.61
C ASP A 56 13.75 25.08 -8.02
N VAL A 57 13.22 24.08 -7.31
CA VAL A 57 11.95 23.43 -7.65
C VAL A 57 10.98 23.60 -6.48
N ALA A 58 10.11 24.61 -6.61
CA ALA A 58 9.07 24.88 -5.63
C ALA A 58 7.79 25.39 -6.31
N TYR A 59 6.64 24.99 -5.79
CA TYR A 59 5.32 25.31 -6.33
C TYR A 59 4.39 25.82 -5.24
N VAL A 60 3.54 26.79 -5.57
CA VAL A 60 2.54 27.31 -4.63
C VAL A 60 1.29 26.44 -4.71
N VAL A 61 0.82 25.95 -3.57
CA VAL A 61 -0.44 25.22 -3.42
C VAL A 61 -1.42 26.08 -2.63
N ARG A 62 -2.66 26.18 -3.11
CA ARG A 62 -3.72 27.00 -2.50
C ARG A 62 -4.77 26.17 -1.78
N PHE A 63 -5.35 26.70 -0.71
CA PHE A 63 -6.48 26.11 0.01
C PHE A 63 -7.53 27.17 0.38
N GLY A 64 -8.81 26.82 0.29
CA GLY A 64 -9.92 27.73 0.56
C GLY A 64 -10.03 28.84 -0.48
N GLY A 65 -10.45 30.04 -0.08
CA GLY A 65 -10.63 31.17 -1.00
C GLY A 65 -11.83 30.98 -1.93
N GLU A 66 -11.78 31.64 -3.09
CA GLU A 66 -12.87 31.68 -4.07
C GLU A 66 -12.34 31.51 -5.49
N ALA A 67 -13.15 30.90 -6.37
CA ALA A 67 -12.89 30.84 -7.80
C ALA A 67 -13.80 31.86 -8.52
N ARG A 68 -13.20 32.86 -9.17
CA ARG A 68 -13.93 33.93 -9.87
C ARG A 68 -13.66 33.84 -11.38
N PRO A 69 -14.67 34.03 -12.25
CA PRO A 69 -14.44 34.12 -13.68
C PRO A 69 -13.46 35.25 -14.01
N ARG A 70 -12.54 35.04 -14.94
CA ARG A 70 -11.62 36.09 -15.40
C ARG A 70 -12.37 37.12 -16.23
N ALA A 71 -12.01 38.39 -16.03
CA ALA A 71 -12.56 39.51 -16.80
C ALA A 71 -11.97 39.64 -18.21
N ASP A 72 -10.96 38.83 -18.57
CA ASP A 72 -10.23 38.90 -19.84
C ASP A 72 -10.96 38.24 -21.02
N GLY A 73 -12.13 37.63 -20.79
CA GLY A 73 -12.92 36.96 -21.82
C GLY A 73 -12.34 35.61 -22.28
N SER A 74 -11.33 35.07 -21.58
CA SER A 74 -10.77 33.74 -21.86
C SER A 74 -11.74 32.59 -21.52
N GLY A 75 -12.74 32.86 -20.66
CA GLY A 75 -13.61 31.84 -20.08
C GLY A 75 -12.98 31.04 -18.93
N GLY A 76 -11.72 31.33 -18.58
CA GLY A 76 -11.02 30.74 -17.44
C GLY A 76 -11.39 31.37 -16.11
N TYR A 77 -10.98 30.73 -15.02
CA TYR A 77 -11.19 31.23 -13.65
C TYR A 77 -9.87 31.67 -13.00
N GLU A 78 -9.97 32.62 -12.08
CA GLU A 78 -8.90 33.04 -11.18
C GLU A 78 -9.21 32.59 -9.75
N TRP A 79 -8.20 32.06 -9.06
CA TRP A 79 -8.32 31.69 -7.65
C TRP A 79 -7.87 32.84 -6.76
N VAL A 80 -8.83 33.45 -6.07
CA VAL A 80 -8.63 34.63 -5.22
C VAL A 80 -8.71 34.26 -3.74
N GLY A 81 -7.83 34.85 -2.93
CA GLY A 81 -7.77 34.62 -1.49
C GLY A 81 -7.26 33.22 -1.10
N GLY A 82 -7.67 32.78 0.09
CA GLY A 82 -7.29 31.49 0.66
C GLY A 82 -5.87 31.46 1.23
N GLU A 83 -5.51 30.30 1.75
CA GLU A 83 -4.17 29.99 2.25
C GLU A 83 -3.24 29.59 1.12
N ARG A 84 -1.96 29.96 1.22
CA ARG A 84 -0.89 29.57 0.29
C ARG A 84 0.21 28.83 1.05
N VAL A 85 0.59 27.67 0.53
CA VAL A 85 1.69 26.84 1.05
C VAL A 85 2.68 26.60 -0.08
N LEU A 86 3.97 26.64 0.24
CA LEU A 86 5.02 26.31 -0.70
C LEU A 86 5.32 24.80 -0.64
N ALA A 87 5.23 24.12 -1.78
CA ALA A 87 5.67 22.74 -1.95
C ALA A 87 7.08 22.75 -2.52
N ARG A 88 8.07 22.30 -1.74
CA ARG A 88 9.47 22.24 -2.18
C ARG A 88 9.90 20.80 -2.44
N ALA A 89 10.60 20.60 -3.55
CA ALA A 89 11.02 19.26 -3.96
C ALA A 89 12.25 18.76 -3.20
N HIS A 90 12.23 17.47 -2.96
CA HIS A 90 13.29 16.69 -2.35
C HIS A 90 13.46 15.39 -3.14
N ASP A 91 14.61 15.22 -3.78
CA ASP A 91 14.86 14.09 -4.65
C ASP A 91 15.65 13.00 -3.91
N THR A 92 15.22 11.76 -4.06
CA THR A 92 16.00 10.57 -3.69
C THR A 92 16.31 9.77 -4.95
N VAL A 93 17.55 9.35 -5.12
CA VAL A 93 17.95 8.53 -6.28
C VAL A 93 17.47 7.09 -6.13
N VAL A 94 16.98 6.51 -7.22
CA VAL A 94 16.53 5.12 -7.31
C VAL A 94 17.38 4.40 -8.36
N PRO A 95 18.51 3.78 -7.96
CA PRO A 95 19.41 3.11 -8.90
C PRO A 95 18.78 1.83 -9.44
N GLY A 96 18.88 1.64 -10.76
CA GLY A 96 18.56 0.37 -11.40
C GLY A 96 19.64 -0.68 -11.15
N TYR A 97 19.27 -1.96 -11.21
CA TYR A 97 20.22 -3.05 -10.99
C TYR A 97 21.06 -3.34 -12.25
N ALA A 98 22.39 -3.28 -12.11
CA ALA A 98 23.35 -3.52 -13.20
C ALA A 98 23.01 -2.73 -14.48
N THR A 99 22.74 -1.45 -14.29
CA THR A 99 22.53 -0.41 -15.31
C THR A 99 22.99 0.94 -14.74
N THR A 100 23.34 1.88 -15.61
CA THR A 100 23.60 3.28 -15.24
C THR A 100 22.32 4.09 -15.05
N THR A 101 21.17 3.56 -15.52
CA THR A 101 19.86 4.19 -15.36
C THR A 101 19.54 4.39 -13.87
N THR A 102 19.37 5.64 -13.50
CA THR A 102 19.00 6.05 -12.14
C THR A 102 17.78 6.95 -12.24
N SER A 103 16.65 6.47 -11.72
CA SER A 103 15.42 7.25 -11.63
C SER A 103 15.45 8.15 -10.41
N LEU A 104 14.50 9.08 -10.33
CA LEU A 104 14.32 9.95 -9.17
C LEU A 104 12.98 9.62 -8.50
N MET A 105 12.99 9.50 -7.18
CA MET A 105 11.80 9.59 -6.34
C MET A 105 11.74 11.01 -5.77
N ARG A 106 10.83 11.82 -6.28
CA ARG A 106 10.60 13.20 -5.83
C ARG A 106 9.56 13.21 -4.71
N LEU A 107 9.91 13.88 -3.62
CA LEU A 107 9.12 14.09 -2.43
C LEU A 107 8.85 15.60 -2.24
N TRP A 108 7.72 15.97 -1.62
CA TRP A 108 7.31 17.37 -1.46
C TRP A 108 7.21 17.78 0.00
N SER A 109 8.07 18.70 0.45
CA SER A 109 7.98 19.32 1.78
C SER A 109 7.08 20.55 1.75
N ALA A 110 6.19 20.65 2.73
CA ALA A 110 5.33 21.82 2.90
C ALA A 110 6.04 22.88 3.76
N GLU A 111 6.28 24.04 3.17
CA GLU A 111 6.89 25.21 3.79
C GLU A 111 5.89 26.38 3.78
N PRO A 112 5.89 27.25 4.79
CA PRO A 112 5.08 28.45 4.72
C PRO A 112 5.62 29.39 3.64
N VAL A 113 4.73 30.14 2.99
CA VAL A 113 5.12 31.25 2.09
C VAL A 113 5.74 32.39 2.90
N ARG A 114 5.34 32.52 4.17
CA ARG A 114 5.82 33.52 5.11
C ARG A 114 6.09 32.87 6.46
N GLU A 115 7.35 32.90 6.88
CA GLU A 115 7.81 32.22 8.11
C GLU A 115 7.25 32.87 9.39
N LEU A 116 7.15 34.20 9.41
CA LEU A 116 6.72 35.00 10.57
C LEU A 116 5.92 36.23 10.13
N ASP A 117 4.81 36.50 10.81
CA ASP A 117 4.11 37.80 10.76
C ASP A 117 4.73 38.80 11.74
N PHE A 118 5.53 39.73 11.24
CA PHE A 118 6.15 40.74 12.10
C PHE A 118 5.13 41.69 12.75
N ALA A 119 3.99 41.98 12.11
CA ALA A 119 2.99 42.88 12.68
C ALA A 119 2.30 42.22 13.88
N ALA A 120 1.84 40.97 13.72
CA ALA A 120 1.25 40.20 14.82
C ALA A 120 2.28 39.94 15.94
N PHE A 121 3.52 39.61 15.58
CA PHE A 121 4.60 39.39 16.56
C PHE A 121 4.89 40.64 17.39
N SER A 122 4.90 41.82 16.74
CA SER A 122 5.22 43.09 17.40
C SER A 122 4.15 43.53 18.41
N VAL A 123 2.91 43.06 18.28
CA VAL A 123 1.82 43.32 19.24
C VAL A 123 1.64 42.19 20.26
N GLY A 124 2.54 41.20 20.27
CA GLY A 124 2.54 40.09 21.22
C GLY A 124 1.62 38.91 20.86
N ASP A 125 1.00 38.91 19.67
CA ASP A 125 0.18 37.79 19.18
C ASP A 125 1.04 36.74 18.48
N PHE A 126 1.77 35.96 19.27
CA PHE A 126 2.73 34.96 18.77
C PHE A 126 2.06 33.78 18.07
N GLU A 127 0.83 33.41 18.47
CA GLU A 127 0.08 32.32 17.84
C GLU A 127 -0.34 32.70 16.42
N ALA A 128 -0.90 33.90 16.23
CA ALA A 128 -1.20 34.41 14.90
C ALA A 128 0.10 34.58 14.09
N ALA A 129 1.17 35.07 14.71
CA ALA A 129 2.44 35.30 14.03
C ALA A 129 3.09 34.06 13.42
N MET A 130 2.92 32.91 14.09
CA MET A 130 3.46 31.61 13.66
C MET A 130 2.41 30.71 12.98
N GLY A 131 1.16 31.17 12.86
CA GLY A 131 0.04 30.34 12.42
C GLY A 131 0.21 29.73 11.03
N ASP A 132 0.74 30.51 10.07
CA ASP A 132 1.03 30.04 8.70
C ASP A 132 2.09 28.93 8.70
N ALA A 133 3.18 29.13 9.46
CA ALA A 133 4.25 28.15 9.61
C ALA A 133 3.75 26.84 10.21
N LEU A 134 2.91 26.91 11.25
CA LEU A 134 2.35 25.72 11.88
C LEU A 134 1.43 24.93 10.93
N ARG A 135 0.54 25.63 10.20
CA ARG A 135 -0.38 24.99 9.23
C ARG A 135 0.37 24.30 8.10
N ALA A 136 1.37 24.98 7.51
CA ALA A 136 2.17 24.43 6.44
C ALA A 136 2.92 23.17 6.90
N ARG A 137 3.65 23.25 8.02
CA ARG A 137 4.45 22.12 8.54
C ARG A 137 3.58 20.92 8.91
N SER A 138 2.34 21.14 9.35
CA SER A 138 1.39 20.06 9.69
C SER A 138 1.05 19.16 8.49
N LEU A 139 1.09 19.66 7.25
CA LEU A 139 0.77 18.88 6.05
C LEU A 139 1.71 17.70 5.84
N THR A 140 2.98 17.86 6.16
CA THR A 140 4.00 16.82 5.96
C THR A 140 4.47 16.21 7.27
N ALA A 141 3.75 16.50 8.37
CA ALA A 141 4.12 16.06 9.70
C ALA A 141 3.82 14.60 9.98
N VAL A 142 2.69 14.04 9.54
CA VAL A 142 2.31 12.65 9.85
C VAL A 142 1.63 11.97 8.65
N VAL A 143 1.94 10.68 8.47
CA VAL A 143 1.31 9.81 7.48
C VAL A 143 -0.02 9.28 7.97
N TYR A 144 -1.09 9.44 7.17
CA TYR A 144 -2.47 9.06 7.54
C TYR A 144 -2.87 9.64 8.91
N PRO A 145 -3.03 10.97 9.03
CA PRO A 145 -3.53 11.57 10.26
C PRO A 145 -4.89 10.97 10.62
N ASP A 146 -5.19 10.92 11.92
CA ASP A 146 -6.48 10.42 12.42
C ASP A 146 -7.61 11.26 11.83
N ASP A 147 -8.46 10.62 11.04
CA ASP A 147 -9.57 11.20 10.28
C ASP A 147 -10.94 10.85 10.89
N SER A 148 -10.95 10.41 12.15
CA SER A 148 -12.19 10.27 12.94
C SER A 148 -12.83 11.62 13.29
N THR A 149 -12.10 12.74 13.10
CA THR A 149 -12.58 14.11 13.34
C THR A 149 -12.66 14.91 12.04
N ASP A 150 -13.53 15.93 11.97
CA ASP A 150 -13.62 16.82 10.80
C ASP A 150 -12.28 17.52 10.49
N ARG A 151 -11.55 17.96 11.52
CA ARG A 151 -10.22 18.56 11.37
C ARG A 151 -9.22 17.56 10.75
N GLY A 152 -9.25 16.32 11.21
CA GLY A 152 -8.44 15.22 10.68
C GLY A 152 -8.75 14.90 9.21
N ARG A 153 -10.04 14.81 8.87
CA ARG A 153 -10.53 14.67 7.49
C ARG A 153 -10.05 15.81 6.59
N ARG A 154 -10.21 17.06 7.03
CA ARG A 154 -9.71 18.23 6.27
C ARG A 154 -8.20 18.17 6.08
N LEU A 155 -7.43 17.83 7.11
CA LEU A 155 -5.97 17.68 6.98
C LEU A 155 -5.62 16.58 5.96
N ARG A 156 -6.34 15.46 5.97
CA ARG A 156 -6.14 14.36 5.03
C ARG A 156 -6.41 14.77 3.57
N LEU A 157 -7.52 15.48 3.31
CA LEU A 157 -7.81 16.02 1.98
C LEU A 157 -6.76 17.07 1.56
N ARG A 158 -6.31 17.91 2.50
CA ARG A 158 -5.23 18.88 2.24
C ARG A 158 -3.92 18.20 1.85
N GLN A 159 -3.56 17.09 2.50
CA GLN A 159 -2.37 16.30 2.17
C GLN A 159 -2.45 15.72 0.75
N GLN A 160 -3.60 15.16 0.38
CA GLN A 160 -3.83 14.61 -0.96
C GLN A 160 -3.71 15.71 -2.02
N TYR A 161 -4.41 16.83 -1.83
CA TYR A 161 -4.38 17.94 -2.77
C TYR A 161 -2.99 18.57 -2.89
N PHE A 162 -2.30 18.78 -1.77
CA PHE A 162 -0.92 19.27 -1.74
C PHE A 162 0.01 18.42 -2.59
N PHE A 163 -0.06 17.10 -2.42
CA PHE A 163 0.77 16.16 -3.18
C PHE A 163 0.47 16.22 -4.67
N VAL A 164 -0.81 16.18 -5.08
CA VAL A 164 -1.16 16.14 -6.51
C VAL A 164 -0.91 17.47 -7.21
N SER A 165 -1.22 18.60 -6.57
CA SER A 165 -1.05 19.91 -7.20
C SER A 165 0.42 20.20 -7.45
N ALA A 166 1.29 19.96 -6.46
CA ALA A 166 2.74 20.12 -6.65
C ALA A 166 3.30 19.18 -7.74
N SER A 167 2.85 17.92 -7.75
CA SER A 167 3.34 16.92 -8.72
C SER A 167 2.88 17.21 -10.15
N LEU A 168 1.65 17.70 -10.34
CA LEU A 168 1.12 18.05 -11.67
C LEU A 168 1.71 19.35 -12.19
N GLN A 169 1.90 20.37 -11.33
CA GLN A 169 2.60 21.60 -11.72
C GLN A 169 4.04 21.29 -12.19
N ASP A 170 4.74 20.39 -11.49
CA ASP A 170 6.06 19.91 -11.90
C ASP A 170 6.04 19.15 -13.23
N ALA A 171 5.08 18.26 -13.43
CA ALA A 171 4.93 17.49 -14.67
C ALA A 171 4.63 18.40 -15.89
N VAL A 172 3.70 19.35 -15.73
CA VAL A 172 3.35 20.33 -16.77
C VAL A 172 4.53 21.25 -17.06
N GLY A 173 5.23 21.75 -16.02
CA GLY A 173 6.42 22.56 -16.19
C GLY A 173 7.51 21.86 -16.99
N ARG A 174 7.86 20.61 -16.61
CA ARG A 174 8.85 19.80 -17.33
C ARG A 174 8.44 19.52 -18.77
N PHE A 175 7.18 19.19 -19.02
CA PHE A 175 6.67 18.99 -20.38
C PHE A 175 6.84 20.23 -21.25
N LYS A 176 6.50 21.42 -20.74
CA LYS A 176 6.63 22.68 -21.49
C LYS A 176 8.09 22.99 -21.79
N GLU A 177 8.99 22.80 -20.83
CA GLU A 177 10.43 22.98 -21.03
C GLU A 177 10.98 22.03 -22.11
N GLU A 178 10.61 20.75 -22.08
CA GLU A 178 11.07 19.76 -23.05
C GLU A 178 10.53 20.03 -24.47
N GLU A 179 9.29 20.48 -24.60
CA GLU A 179 8.70 20.88 -25.90
C GLU A 179 9.30 22.17 -26.45
N GLU A 180 9.70 23.12 -25.59
CA GLU A 180 10.43 24.33 -25.98
C GLU A 180 11.85 24.00 -26.45
N GLU A 181 12.56 23.13 -25.71
CA GLU A 181 13.89 22.62 -26.08
C GLU A 181 13.83 21.88 -27.43
N ALA A 182 12.82 21.03 -27.65
CA ALA A 182 12.63 20.31 -28.91
C ALA A 182 12.37 21.22 -30.11
N ARG A 183 11.84 22.43 -29.88
CA ARG A 183 11.59 23.46 -30.91
C ARG A 183 12.80 24.40 -31.13
N GLY A 184 13.91 24.19 -30.43
CA GLY A 184 15.13 24.99 -30.56
C GLY A 184 15.13 26.31 -29.78
N GLY A 185 14.24 26.47 -28.79
CA GLY A 185 14.20 27.64 -27.90
C GLY A 185 15.37 27.68 -26.90
N ALA A 186 15.82 28.88 -26.52
CA ALA A 186 16.83 29.06 -25.48
C ALA A 186 16.23 28.77 -24.09
N VAL A 187 16.86 27.88 -23.33
CA VAL A 187 16.41 27.47 -21.99
C VAL A 187 16.53 28.63 -21.00
N GLY A 188 15.44 29.34 -20.77
CA GLY A 188 15.30 30.28 -19.65
C GLY A 188 14.48 29.64 -18.55
N ARG A 189 15.11 29.22 -17.43
CA ARG A 189 14.37 28.78 -16.24
C ARG A 189 13.49 29.93 -15.74
N ARG A 190 12.18 29.89 -16.04
CA ARG A 190 11.21 30.74 -15.36
C ARG A 190 11.02 30.18 -13.95
N ALA A 191 11.73 30.77 -13.00
CA ALA A 191 11.35 30.67 -11.60
C ALA A 191 9.91 31.17 -11.46
N GLY A 192 8.98 30.27 -11.18
CA GLY A 192 7.58 30.58 -10.93
C GLY A 192 7.42 31.32 -9.61
N LEU A 193 7.73 32.61 -9.61
CA LEU A 193 7.23 33.58 -8.65
C LEU A 193 6.68 34.76 -9.45
N ASP A 194 5.39 34.99 -9.26
CA ASP A 194 4.51 35.97 -9.92
C ASP A 194 4.01 35.63 -11.34
N GLY A 195 2.81 35.00 -11.35
CA GLY A 195 1.89 35.06 -12.48
C GLY A 195 1.25 36.44 -12.54
N GLY A 196 1.69 37.25 -13.51
CA GLY A 196 1.15 38.59 -13.73
C GLY A 196 1.71 39.23 -14.98
N ALA A 197 1.36 38.72 -16.16
CA ALA A 197 1.55 39.45 -17.41
C ALA A 197 0.25 39.45 -18.20
N GLY A 198 -0.58 40.47 -17.96
CA GLY A 198 -1.81 40.72 -18.69
C GLY A 198 -1.50 41.11 -20.14
N ALA A 199 -1.77 40.20 -21.08
CA ALA A 199 -1.86 40.54 -22.49
C ALA A 199 -3.32 40.93 -22.81
N ARG A 200 -3.61 42.23 -22.86
CA ARG A 200 -4.86 42.75 -23.44
C ARG A 200 -4.82 42.53 -24.96
N GLY A 201 -5.27 41.37 -25.41
CA GLY A 201 -5.52 41.07 -26.83
C GLY A 201 -7.02 41.07 -27.13
N GLY A 202 -7.44 41.71 -28.22
CA GLY A 202 -8.83 41.66 -28.69
C GLY A 202 -9.29 40.22 -29.01
N ARG A 203 -10.60 40.00 -29.20
CA ARG A 203 -11.24 38.67 -29.37
C ARG A 203 -10.52 37.73 -30.38
N GLY A 204 -9.91 38.25 -31.45
CA GLY A 204 -9.14 37.46 -32.42
C GLY A 204 -7.78 36.93 -31.91
N GLY A 205 -7.19 37.54 -30.89
CA GLY A 205 -5.95 37.10 -30.25
C GLY A 205 -6.15 35.93 -29.28
N ALA A 206 -7.26 35.96 -28.53
CA ALA A 206 -7.61 34.89 -27.58
C ALA A 206 -7.85 33.54 -28.30
N THR A 207 -8.54 33.54 -29.43
CA THR A 207 -8.78 32.33 -30.23
C THR A 207 -7.49 31.72 -30.77
N ARG A 208 -6.55 32.54 -31.24
CA ARG A 208 -5.23 32.07 -31.71
C ARG A 208 -4.38 31.51 -30.58
N ALA A 209 -4.37 32.16 -29.42
CA ALA A 209 -3.65 31.68 -28.24
C ALA A 209 -4.19 30.32 -27.77
N ARG A 210 -5.52 30.16 -27.72
CA ARG A 210 -6.16 28.89 -27.38
C ARG A 210 -5.80 27.77 -28.36
N ALA A 211 -5.88 28.01 -29.66
CA ALA A 211 -5.51 27.01 -30.66
C ALA A 211 -4.03 26.58 -30.54
N ALA A 212 -3.13 27.51 -30.23
CA ALA A 212 -1.72 27.20 -30.00
C ALA A 212 -1.50 26.36 -28.71
N ALA A 213 -2.23 26.68 -27.63
CA ALA A 213 -2.19 25.92 -26.39
C ALA A 213 -2.76 24.50 -26.58
N GLU A 214 -3.89 24.36 -27.26
CA GLU A 214 -4.48 23.07 -27.60
C GLU A 214 -3.54 22.22 -28.46
N ALA A 215 -2.85 22.84 -29.44
CA ALA A 215 -1.85 22.15 -30.25
C ALA A 215 -0.62 21.69 -29.45
N LEU A 216 -0.15 22.49 -28.49
CA LEU A 216 0.93 22.11 -27.58
C LEU A 216 0.53 20.91 -26.72
N PHE A 217 -0.60 21.00 -26.02
CA PHE A 217 -1.04 19.98 -25.07
C PHE A 217 -1.64 18.73 -25.71
N ALA A 218 -1.92 18.74 -27.02
CA ALA A 218 -2.28 17.54 -27.75
C ALA A 218 -1.19 16.43 -27.67
N ALA A 219 0.08 16.83 -27.47
CA ALA A 219 1.23 15.95 -27.28
C ALA A 219 1.45 15.50 -25.80
N PHE A 220 0.72 16.09 -24.85
CA PHE A 220 0.89 15.80 -23.42
C PHE A 220 0.70 14.31 -23.06
N PRO A 221 -0.40 13.63 -23.46
CA PRO A 221 -0.64 12.24 -23.05
C PRO A 221 0.30 11.23 -23.73
N GLN A 222 1.03 11.62 -24.78
CA GLN A 222 2.06 10.79 -25.42
C GLN A 222 3.42 10.92 -24.72
N ARG A 223 3.59 11.95 -23.88
CA ARG A 223 4.82 12.25 -23.14
C ARG A 223 4.68 11.98 -21.64
N VAL A 224 3.47 12.12 -21.11
CA VAL A 224 3.15 12.07 -19.68
C VAL A 224 2.06 11.04 -19.42
N ALA A 225 2.38 10.06 -18.58
CA ALA A 225 1.42 9.12 -18.02
C ALA A 225 1.37 9.30 -16.50
N VAL A 226 0.17 9.38 -15.93
CA VAL A 226 -0.04 9.53 -14.47
C VAL A 226 -0.84 8.34 -13.95
N GLN A 227 -0.23 7.54 -13.08
CA GLN A 227 -0.90 6.41 -12.44
C GLN A 227 -1.47 6.81 -11.08
N LEU A 228 -2.79 6.72 -10.93
CA LEU A 228 -3.49 6.85 -9.67
C LEU A 228 -3.37 5.53 -8.89
N ASN A 229 -2.53 5.53 -7.85
CA ASN A 229 -2.36 4.38 -6.97
C ASN A 229 -3.38 4.43 -5.83
N ASP A 230 -4.48 3.69 -6.00
CA ASP A 230 -5.69 3.80 -5.20
C ASP A 230 -6.38 5.19 -5.37
N THR A 231 -7.37 5.49 -4.53
CA THR A 231 -8.22 6.70 -4.66
C THR A 231 -7.59 7.98 -4.09
N HIS A 232 -6.50 7.88 -3.32
CA HIS A 232 -5.88 9.04 -2.67
C HIS A 232 -5.47 10.18 -3.62
N PRO A 233 -4.88 9.93 -4.81
CA PRO A 233 -4.51 10.98 -5.74
C PRO A 233 -5.63 11.33 -6.74
N THR A 234 -6.87 10.85 -6.59
CA THR A 234 -7.96 11.09 -7.56
C THR A 234 -8.20 12.58 -7.84
N ILE A 235 -7.99 13.44 -6.85
CA ILE A 235 -8.15 14.90 -7.03
C ILE A 235 -7.15 15.49 -8.06
N ALA A 236 -6.16 14.70 -8.52
CA ALA A 236 -5.32 15.01 -9.68
C ALA A 236 -6.12 15.20 -10.97
N ILE A 237 -7.24 14.48 -11.16
CA ILE A 237 -8.09 14.59 -12.35
C ILE A 237 -8.63 16.02 -12.50
N PRO A 238 -9.40 16.57 -11.54
CA PRO A 238 -9.87 17.93 -11.63
C PRO A 238 -8.74 18.96 -11.50
N GLU A 239 -7.61 18.64 -10.87
CA GLU A 239 -6.46 19.57 -10.81
C GLU A 239 -5.76 19.73 -12.16
N LEU A 240 -5.51 18.65 -12.90
CA LEU A 240 -4.96 18.76 -14.25
C LEU A 240 -5.94 19.49 -15.16
N LEU A 241 -7.24 19.18 -15.06
CA LEU A 241 -8.27 19.90 -15.78
C LEU A 241 -8.26 21.41 -15.46
N ARG A 242 -8.12 21.77 -14.18
CA ARG A 242 -8.01 23.16 -13.73
C ARG A 242 -6.80 23.85 -14.34
N ILE A 243 -5.61 23.23 -14.30
CA ILE A 243 -4.39 23.80 -14.90
C ILE A 243 -4.60 24.05 -16.40
N LEU A 244 -5.11 23.05 -17.12
CA LEU A 244 -5.31 23.16 -18.57
C LEU A 244 -6.33 24.24 -18.96
N LEU A 245 -7.44 24.36 -18.22
CA LEU A 245 -8.48 25.35 -18.47
C LEU A 245 -8.06 26.75 -18.00
N ASP A 246 -7.72 26.86 -16.73
CA ASP A 246 -7.59 28.14 -16.06
C ASP A 246 -6.20 28.74 -16.30
N GLU A 247 -5.12 27.95 -16.37
CA GLU A 247 -3.76 28.47 -16.53
C GLU A 247 -3.28 28.43 -17.99
N GLU A 248 -3.54 27.34 -18.70
CA GLU A 248 -3.06 27.15 -20.08
C GLU A 248 -4.08 27.59 -21.16
N GLY A 249 -5.34 27.84 -20.78
CA GLY A 249 -6.35 28.43 -21.66
C GLY A 249 -6.95 27.49 -22.70
N LEU A 250 -6.93 26.18 -22.46
CA LEU A 250 -7.57 25.19 -23.32
C LEU A 250 -9.11 25.27 -23.24
N GLY A 251 -9.77 24.78 -24.28
CA GLY A 251 -11.19 24.44 -24.22
C GLY A 251 -11.50 23.22 -23.37
N TRP A 252 -12.73 23.13 -22.86
CA TRP A 252 -13.22 21.97 -22.10
C TRP A 252 -12.94 20.65 -22.80
N ASP A 253 -13.39 20.49 -24.04
CA ASP A 253 -13.31 19.19 -24.72
C ASP A 253 -11.85 18.78 -24.97
N ALA A 254 -10.98 19.72 -25.35
CA ALA A 254 -9.55 19.47 -25.54
C ALA A 254 -8.85 19.14 -24.21
N ALA A 255 -9.16 19.87 -23.15
CA ALA A 255 -8.60 19.66 -21.82
C ALA A 255 -9.07 18.32 -21.23
N TRP A 256 -10.36 18.02 -21.30
CA TRP A 256 -10.93 16.76 -20.80
C TRP A 256 -10.41 15.55 -21.57
N ALA A 257 -10.32 15.63 -22.90
CA ALA A 257 -9.72 14.57 -23.70
C ALA A 257 -8.24 14.34 -23.35
N THR A 258 -7.49 15.41 -23.04
CA THR A 258 -6.10 15.32 -22.56
C THR A 258 -6.03 14.64 -21.19
N VAL A 259 -6.90 15.03 -20.25
CA VAL A 259 -7.01 14.43 -18.91
C VAL A 259 -7.30 12.94 -19.01
N CYS A 260 -8.37 12.52 -19.70
CA CYS A 260 -8.76 11.11 -19.80
C CYS A 260 -7.65 10.23 -20.39
N ARG A 261 -6.86 10.74 -21.35
CA ARG A 261 -5.73 10.00 -21.94
C ARG A 261 -4.46 10.00 -21.10
N THR A 262 -4.38 10.81 -20.05
CA THR A 262 -3.20 10.93 -19.18
C THR A 262 -3.26 9.96 -18.01
N PHE A 263 -4.46 9.67 -17.48
CA PHE A 263 -4.62 8.94 -16.22
C PHE A 263 -4.94 7.44 -16.40
N GLY A 264 -4.20 6.61 -15.68
CA GLY A 264 -4.58 5.23 -15.37
C GLY A 264 -4.90 5.07 -13.88
N PHE A 265 -5.86 4.21 -13.51
CA PHE A 265 -6.28 3.99 -12.12
C PHE A 265 -6.07 2.55 -11.66
N THR A 266 -5.32 2.36 -10.59
CA THR A 266 -5.16 1.06 -9.93
C THR A 266 -5.99 0.99 -8.67
N ASN A 267 -6.93 0.05 -8.61
CA ASN A 267 -7.72 -0.22 -7.41
C ASN A 267 -7.06 -1.32 -6.54
N HIS A 268 -7.03 -1.10 -5.22
CA HIS A 268 -6.43 -2.01 -4.24
C HIS A 268 -7.45 -2.55 -3.19
N THR A 269 -8.75 -2.32 -3.37
CA THR A 269 -9.76 -2.68 -2.38
C THR A 269 -10.99 -3.35 -3.01
N VAL A 270 -11.47 -4.38 -2.34
CA VAL A 270 -12.74 -5.07 -2.65
C VAL A 270 -13.87 -4.68 -1.71
N LEU A 271 -13.56 -3.92 -0.66
CA LEU A 271 -14.50 -3.49 0.37
C LEU A 271 -15.09 -2.13 -0.06
N PRO A 272 -16.40 -2.06 -0.39
CA PRO A 272 -17.04 -0.80 -0.77
C PRO A 272 -16.90 0.29 0.29
N GLU A 273 -16.92 -0.09 1.57
CA GLU A 273 -16.75 0.82 2.71
C GLU A 273 -15.35 1.46 2.79
N ALA A 274 -14.36 0.85 2.14
CA ALA A 274 -13.00 1.38 2.06
C ALA A 274 -12.79 2.31 0.86
N LEU A 275 -13.78 2.47 -0.03
CA LEU A 275 -13.72 3.44 -1.11
C LEU A 275 -13.90 4.86 -0.55
N GLU A 276 -12.93 5.72 -0.85
CA GLU A 276 -12.87 7.06 -0.30
C GLU A 276 -14.05 7.93 -0.77
N ARG A 277 -14.65 8.64 0.20
CA ARG A 277 -15.75 9.58 0.00
C ARG A 277 -15.48 10.87 0.77
N TRP A 278 -15.73 12.00 0.13
CA TRP A 278 -15.60 13.32 0.74
C TRP A 278 -16.94 14.03 0.77
N ALA A 279 -17.33 14.55 1.93
CA ALA A 279 -18.52 15.40 2.01
C ALA A 279 -18.32 16.63 1.09
N VAL A 280 -19.31 16.91 0.25
CA VAL A 280 -19.30 18.05 -0.68
C VAL A 280 -18.99 19.36 0.04
N PRO A 281 -19.59 19.70 1.21
CA PRO A 281 -19.26 20.93 1.92
C PRO A 281 -17.78 21.01 2.34
N THR A 282 -17.17 19.89 2.70
CA THR A 282 -15.75 19.84 3.07
C THR A 282 -14.86 20.10 1.87
N LEU A 283 -15.13 19.45 0.74
CA LEU A 283 -14.34 19.63 -0.49
C LEU A 283 -14.56 21.03 -1.06
N GLN A 284 -15.79 21.52 -1.13
CA GLN A 284 -16.12 22.86 -1.63
C GLN A 284 -15.47 23.97 -0.81
N ALA A 285 -15.48 23.86 0.52
CA ALA A 285 -14.84 24.86 1.38
C ALA A 285 -13.32 24.90 1.22
N LEU A 286 -12.69 23.77 0.84
CA LEU A 286 -11.25 23.68 0.70
C LEU A 286 -10.75 23.91 -0.73
N LEU A 287 -11.51 23.44 -1.72
CA LEU A 287 -11.17 23.37 -3.13
C LEU A 287 -12.37 23.81 -3.98
N PRO A 288 -12.77 25.09 -3.90
CA PRO A 288 -14.00 25.58 -4.51
C PRO A 288 -14.02 25.43 -6.03
N ARG A 289 -12.88 25.66 -6.70
CA ARG A 289 -12.77 25.48 -8.15
C ARG A 289 -12.91 24.01 -8.55
N HIS A 290 -12.26 23.10 -7.82
CA HIS A 290 -12.35 21.66 -8.09
C HIS A 290 -13.78 21.15 -7.91
N MET A 291 -14.54 21.66 -6.94
CA MET A 291 -15.94 21.28 -6.79
C MET A 291 -16.79 21.69 -8.00
N GLN A 292 -16.58 22.90 -8.55
CA GLN A 292 -17.24 23.32 -9.80
C GLN A 292 -16.92 22.37 -10.95
N LEU A 293 -15.64 22.01 -11.10
CA LEU A 293 -15.19 21.08 -12.13
C LEU A 293 -15.76 19.67 -11.93
N ILE A 294 -15.82 19.16 -10.70
CA ILE A 294 -16.39 17.85 -10.38
C ILE A 294 -17.88 17.81 -10.74
N TYR A 295 -18.64 18.87 -10.44
CA TYR A 295 -20.05 18.95 -10.85
C TYR A 295 -20.21 18.96 -12.38
N GLU A 296 -19.37 19.70 -13.10
CA GLU A 296 -19.42 19.73 -14.57
C GLU A 296 -19.03 18.37 -15.19
N ILE A 297 -17.98 17.71 -14.66
CA ILE A 297 -17.61 16.34 -15.06
C ILE A 297 -18.80 15.40 -14.81
N ASN A 298 -19.43 15.48 -13.64
CA ASN A 298 -20.57 14.65 -13.29
C ASN A 298 -21.76 14.89 -14.23
N HIS A 299 -22.08 16.16 -14.51
CA HIS A 299 -23.20 16.52 -15.39
C HIS A 299 -23.03 15.91 -16.77
N ARG A 300 -21.89 16.16 -17.43
CA ARG A 300 -21.59 15.62 -18.77
C ARG A 300 -21.54 14.10 -18.79
N PHE A 301 -21.01 13.49 -17.74
CA PHE A 301 -20.99 12.04 -17.63
C PHE A 301 -22.41 11.47 -17.47
N LEU A 302 -23.28 12.09 -16.69
CA LEU A 302 -24.67 11.66 -16.55
C LEU A 302 -25.48 11.88 -17.82
N GLU A 303 -25.18 12.90 -18.63
CA GLU A 303 -25.77 13.04 -19.98
C GLU A 303 -25.40 11.86 -20.88
N LEU A 304 -24.13 11.42 -20.84
CA LEU A 304 -23.70 10.21 -21.53
C LEU A 304 -24.44 8.97 -21.03
N VAL A 305 -24.53 8.77 -19.71
CA VAL A 305 -25.24 7.63 -19.11
C VAL A 305 -26.72 7.64 -19.49
N ALA A 306 -27.38 8.79 -19.47
CA ALA A 306 -28.79 8.92 -19.85
C ALA A 306 -29.03 8.65 -21.34
N ALA A 307 -28.07 9.00 -22.20
CA ALA A 307 -28.13 8.70 -23.63
C ALA A 307 -27.93 7.20 -23.93
N VAL A 308 -27.05 6.52 -23.19
CA VAL A 308 -26.78 5.08 -23.36
C VAL A 308 -27.85 4.20 -22.71
N TYR A 309 -28.40 4.62 -21.57
CA TYR A 309 -29.42 3.91 -20.81
C TYR A 309 -30.67 4.78 -20.58
N PRO A 310 -31.47 5.07 -21.63
CA PRO A 310 -32.63 5.95 -21.52
C PRO A 310 -33.65 5.43 -20.50
N GLY A 311 -34.00 6.27 -19.52
CA GLY A 311 -35.02 5.96 -18.51
C GLY A 311 -34.53 5.16 -17.30
N ASP A 312 -33.28 4.70 -17.25
CA ASP A 312 -32.73 3.98 -16.09
C ASP A 312 -32.19 4.95 -15.03
N THR A 313 -33.10 5.48 -14.22
CA THR A 313 -32.76 6.43 -13.13
C THR A 313 -31.90 5.80 -12.04
N ASP A 314 -32.01 4.49 -11.83
CA ASP A 314 -31.24 3.79 -10.81
C ASP A 314 -29.77 3.69 -11.22
N LYS A 315 -29.50 3.36 -12.50
CA LYS A 315 -28.13 3.32 -13.04
C LYS A 315 -27.52 4.73 -13.07
N LEU A 316 -28.29 5.76 -13.42
CA LEU A 316 -27.85 7.17 -13.29
C LEU A 316 -27.39 7.49 -11.85
N SER A 317 -28.20 7.12 -10.86
CA SER A 317 -27.86 7.33 -9.45
C SER A 317 -26.62 6.55 -9.02
N ARG A 318 -26.54 5.25 -9.38
CA ARG A 318 -25.38 4.40 -9.03
C ARG A 318 -24.09 4.82 -9.72
N MET A 319 -24.15 5.36 -10.92
CA MET A 319 -22.95 5.77 -11.68
C MET A 319 -22.52 7.21 -11.41
N SER A 320 -23.36 8.08 -10.83
CA SER A 320 -23.00 9.46 -10.52
C SER A 320 -21.69 9.58 -9.71
N ILE A 321 -20.90 10.62 -9.93
CA ILE A 321 -19.77 10.98 -9.07
C ILE A 321 -20.26 11.52 -7.73
N ILE A 322 -21.43 12.16 -7.72
CA ILE A 322 -22.07 12.70 -6.52
C ILE A 322 -23.03 11.65 -5.96
N GLU A 323 -22.83 11.31 -4.70
CA GLU A 323 -23.77 10.55 -3.88
C GLU A 323 -24.73 11.53 -3.20
N GLU A 324 -26.03 11.37 -3.45
CA GLU A 324 -27.12 12.17 -2.89
C GLU A 324 -27.45 11.76 -1.43
N SER A 325 -26.40 11.63 -0.61
CA SER A 325 -26.49 11.41 0.83
C SER A 325 -26.70 12.73 1.59
N GLU A 326 -26.87 12.65 2.92
CA GLU A 326 -26.98 13.84 3.78
C GLU A 326 -25.84 13.86 4.82
N PRO A 327 -24.81 14.73 4.66
CA PRO A 327 -24.58 15.63 3.51
C PRO A 327 -24.19 14.87 2.24
N LYS A 328 -24.31 15.52 1.06
CA LYS A 328 -23.87 14.95 -0.21
C LYS A 328 -22.39 14.59 -0.16
N ALA A 329 -21.99 13.55 -0.89
CA ALA A 329 -20.60 13.11 -0.93
C ALA A 329 -20.07 12.93 -2.37
N VAL A 330 -18.78 13.21 -2.56
CA VAL A 330 -18.04 12.91 -3.79
C VAL A 330 -17.46 11.51 -3.68
N ARG A 331 -17.79 10.64 -4.64
CA ARG A 331 -17.30 9.26 -4.73
C ARG A 331 -15.99 9.23 -5.51
N MET A 332 -14.85 9.18 -4.81
CA MET A 332 -13.53 9.33 -5.43
C MET A 332 -13.17 8.18 -6.38
N ALA A 333 -13.64 6.97 -6.09
CA ALA A 333 -13.44 5.85 -7.01
C ALA A 333 -14.20 6.03 -8.33
N VAL A 334 -15.40 6.60 -8.28
CA VAL A 334 -16.22 6.90 -9.47
C VAL A 334 -15.57 8.02 -10.28
N LEU A 335 -15.11 9.09 -9.62
CA LEU A 335 -14.34 10.14 -10.29
C LEU A 335 -13.07 9.58 -10.98
N ALA A 336 -12.37 8.65 -10.33
CA ALA A 336 -11.20 7.98 -10.92
C ALA A 336 -11.55 7.14 -12.15
N LEU A 337 -12.66 6.38 -12.11
CA LEU A 337 -13.19 5.62 -13.24
C LEU A 337 -13.53 6.53 -14.41
N VAL A 338 -14.24 7.64 -14.17
CA VAL A 338 -14.67 8.57 -15.23
C VAL A 338 -13.47 9.32 -15.85
N GLY A 339 -12.46 9.67 -15.06
CA GLY A 339 -11.31 10.44 -15.53
C GLY A 339 -10.10 9.66 -16.04
N SER A 340 -10.16 8.32 -16.11
CA SER A 340 -9.02 7.47 -16.50
C SER A 340 -9.29 6.66 -17.76
N HIS A 341 -8.29 6.45 -18.62
CA HIS A 341 -8.45 5.59 -19.81
C HIS A 341 -8.37 4.10 -19.50
N THR A 342 -7.80 3.72 -18.35
CA THR A 342 -7.65 2.32 -17.94
C THR A 342 -7.78 2.17 -16.43
N VAL A 343 -8.48 1.13 -16.00
CA VAL A 343 -8.63 0.72 -14.60
C VAL A 343 -8.11 -0.69 -14.42
N ASN A 344 -7.21 -0.90 -13.46
CA ASN A 344 -6.67 -2.22 -13.19
C ASN A 344 -6.81 -2.66 -11.73
N GLY A 345 -7.07 -3.95 -11.54
CA GLY A 345 -6.86 -4.63 -10.27
C GLY A 345 -5.43 -5.17 -10.13
N VAL A 346 -5.18 -5.77 -8.97
CA VAL A 346 -3.82 -6.12 -8.49
C VAL A 346 -3.57 -7.63 -8.33
N ALA A 347 -4.55 -8.43 -8.72
CA ALA A 347 -4.56 -9.88 -8.86
C ALA A 347 -5.73 -10.27 -9.75
N LYS A 348 -5.68 -11.44 -10.41
CA LYS A 348 -6.73 -11.86 -11.35
C LYS A 348 -8.11 -11.97 -10.69
N VAL A 349 -8.19 -12.64 -9.54
CA VAL A 349 -9.44 -12.75 -8.76
C VAL A 349 -9.95 -11.37 -8.35
N HIS A 350 -9.05 -10.49 -7.93
CA HIS A 350 -9.37 -9.13 -7.55
C HIS A 350 -9.92 -8.30 -8.72
N SER A 351 -9.26 -8.30 -9.87
CA SER A 351 -9.75 -7.62 -11.08
C SER A 351 -11.14 -8.10 -11.48
N ASN A 352 -11.39 -9.41 -11.38
CA ASN A 352 -12.72 -9.95 -11.64
C ASN A 352 -13.75 -9.40 -10.64
N LEU A 353 -13.43 -9.34 -9.34
CA LEU A 353 -14.33 -8.77 -8.33
C LEU A 353 -14.56 -7.26 -8.52
N VAL A 354 -13.54 -6.50 -8.91
CA VAL A 354 -13.67 -5.07 -9.24
C VAL A 354 -14.67 -4.90 -10.38
N ARG A 355 -14.58 -5.74 -11.43
CA ARG A 355 -15.48 -5.72 -12.58
C ARG A 355 -16.89 -6.22 -12.24
N SER A 356 -17.03 -7.35 -11.55
CA SER A 356 -18.32 -8.04 -11.42
C SER A 356 -19.12 -7.62 -10.19
N ARG A 357 -18.46 -7.08 -9.16
CA ARG A 357 -19.08 -6.75 -7.87
C ARG A 357 -18.98 -5.26 -7.56
N LEU A 358 -17.82 -4.66 -7.74
CA LEU A 358 -17.58 -3.28 -7.28
C LEU A 358 -18.11 -2.24 -8.27
N PHE A 359 -17.85 -2.44 -9.56
CA PHE A 359 -18.24 -1.49 -10.63
C PHE A 359 -18.89 -2.19 -11.84
N PRO A 360 -19.94 -3.01 -11.64
CA PRO A 360 -20.58 -3.74 -12.74
C PRO A 360 -21.16 -2.80 -13.82
N ASP A 361 -21.79 -1.70 -13.41
CA ASP A 361 -22.37 -0.73 -14.34
C ASP A 361 -21.31 -0.05 -15.24
N PHE A 362 -20.11 0.21 -14.69
CA PHE A 362 -19.00 0.76 -15.47
C PHE A 362 -18.37 -0.27 -16.40
N ALA A 363 -18.29 -1.53 -15.97
CA ALA A 363 -17.77 -2.61 -16.82
C ALA A 363 -18.73 -2.98 -17.96
N GLU A 364 -20.01 -2.69 -17.81
CA GLU A 364 -21.00 -2.76 -18.89
C GLU A 364 -20.83 -1.59 -19.87
N LEU A 365 -20.67 -0.35 -19.36
CA LEU A 365 -20.50 0.84 -20.20
C LEU A 365 -19.16 0.85 -20.96
N TRP A 366 -18.05 0.51 -20.28
CA TRP A 366 -16.69 0.53 -20.81
C TRP A 366 -15.93 -0.76 -20.49
N PRO A 367 -16.26 -1.88 -21.14
CA PRO A 367 -15.65 -3.18 -20.85
C PRO A 367 -14.13 -3.18 -21.05
N GLU A 368 -13.63 -2.51 -22.08
CA GLU A 368 -12.21 -2.43 -22.43
C GLU A 368 -11.39 -1.56 -21.46
N GLN A 369 -12.05 -0.77 -20.61
CA GLN A 369 -11.37 0.05 -19.60
C GLN A 369 -10.74 -0.83 -18.51
N PHE A 370 -11.28 -2.03 -18.25
CA PHE A 370 -10.87 -2.88 -17.13
C PHE A 370 -9.79 -3.90 -17.51
N THR A 371 -8.67 -3.88 -16.80
CA THR A 371 -7.57 -4.84 -16.95
C THR A 371 -7.08 -5.40 -15.60
N ASN A 372 -6.01 -6.20 -15.64
CA ASN A 372 -5.37 -6.77 -14.47
C ASN A 372 -3.85 -6.61 -14.56
N VAL A 373 -3.24 -6.06 -13.53
CA VAL A 373 -1.79 -6.17 -13.33
C VAL A 373 -1.52 -6.78 -11.97
N THR A 374 -1.35 -8.10 -11.96
CA THR A 374 -0.93 -8.83 -10.76
C THR A 374 0.35 -8.21 -10.20
N ASN A 375 0.32 -7.89 -8.90
CA ASN A 375 1.47 -7.34 -8.18
C ASN A 375 2.72 -8.24 -8.27
N GLY A 376 3.88 -7.63 -8.03
CA GLY A 376 5.15 -8.34 -7.93
C GLY A 376 6.07 -7.71 -6.90
N ILE A 377 7.17 -8.39 -6.63
CA ILE A 377 8.23 -7.93 -5.72
C ILE A 377 9.57 -7.90 -6.44
N THR A 378 10.45 -6.99 -6.04
CA THR A 378 11.81 -6.94 -6.59
C THR A 378 12.67 -8.08 -6.02
N PRO A 379 13.20 -9.00 -6.84
CA PRO A 379 14.12 -10.04 -6.36
C PRO A 379 15.44 -9.46 -5.82
N ARG A 380 15.81 -8.24 -6.20
CA ARG A 380 17.05 -7.60 -5.74
C ARG A 380 17.03 -7.32 -4.25
N ARG A 381 15.93 -6.77 -3.72
CA ARG A 381 15.81 -6.54 -2.27
C ARG A 381 15.43 -7.84 -1.55
N TRP A 382 14.43 -8.54 -2.06
CA TRP A 382 13.76 -9.60 -1.30
C TRP A 382 14.38 -10.99 -1.45
N LEU A 383 15.37 -11.18 -2.31
CA LEU A 383 16.15 -12.42 -2.38
C LEU A 383 17.65 -12.13 -2.38
N LEU A 384 18.15 -11.38 -3.37
CA LEU A 384 19.57 -11.08 -3.50
C LEU A 384 20.15 -10.35 -2.27
N GLY A 385 19.48 -9.28 -1.83
CA GLY A 385 19.92 -8.48 -0.68
C GLY A 385 19.55 -9.09 0.67
N ALA A 386 18.30 -9.52 0.85
CA ALA A 386 17.84 -10.06 2.14
C ALA A 386 18.40 -11.46 2.45
N ASN A 387 18.72 -12.25 1.43
CA ASN A 387 19.11 -13.65 1.59
C ASN A 387 20.34 -13.99 0.71
N PRO A 388 21.51 -13.42 1.02
CA PRO A 388 22.71 -13.58 0.20
C PRO A 388 23.18 -15.04 0.15
N GLU A 389 23.01 -15.83 1.22
CA GLU A 389 23.41 -17.24 1.22
C GLU A 389 22.54 -18.08 0.29
N LEU A 390 21.22 -17.94 0.34
CA LEU A 390 20.34 -18.64 -0.59
C LEU A 390 20.62 -18.19 -2.04
N SER A 391 20.86 -16.90 -2.24
CA SER A 391 21.21 -16.35 -3.55
C SER A 391 22.50 -16.95 -4.10
N ALA A 392 23.52 -17.15 -3.26
CA ALA A 392 24.76 -17.83 -3.65
C ALA A 392 24.51 -19.31 -4.03
N VAL A 393 23.65 -20.02 -3.29
CA VAL A 393 23.23 -21.39 -3.64
C VAL A 393 22.54 -21.42 -4.99
N ILE A 394 21.57 -20.52 -5.22
CA ILE A 394 20.85 -20.42 -6.50
C ILE A 394 21.81 -20.13 -7.65
N THR A 395 22.68 -19.12 -7.53
CA THR A 395 23.67 -18.78 -8.57
C THR A 395 24.59 -19.94 -8.87
N ARG A 396 25.08 -20.65 -7.85
CA ARG A 396 25.94 -21.84 -8.02
C ARG A 396 25.22 -22.94 -8.79
N TRP A 397 23.98 -23.25 -8.42
CA TRP A 397 23.22 -24.34 -9.04
C TRP A 397 22.73 -24.00 -10.45
N LEU A 398 22.38 -22.75 -10.72
CA LEU A 398 22.00 -22.31 -12.06
C LEU A 398 23.20 -22.07 -12.98
N GLY A 399 24.41 -21.95 -12.43
CA GLY A 399 25.63 -21.58 -13.16
C GLY A 399 25.63 -20.14 -13.65
N THR A 400 24.75 -19.27 -13.14
CA THR A 400 24.59 -17.89 -13.58
C THR A 400 23.86 -17.05 -12.53
N ASP A 401 24.16 -15.76 -12.46
CA ASP A 401 23.45 -14.76 -11.65
C ASP A 401 22.37 -14.00 -12.46
N ALA A 402 22.17 -14.34 -13.73
CA ALA A 402 21.20 -13.69 -14.63
C ALA A 402 19.76 -13.74 -14.09
N TRP A 403 19.46 -14.67 -13.17
CA TRP A 403 18.16 -14.78 -12.49
C TRP A 403 17.78 -13.51 -11.70
N THR A 404 18.77 -12.69 -11.33
CA THR A 404 18.56 -11.41 -10.64
C THR A 404 17.86 -10.36 -11.52
N LYS A 405 18.01 -10.48 -12.85
CA LYS A 405 17.31 -9.70 -13.88
C LYS A 405 16.11 -10.45 -14.47
N ASP A 406 16.21 -11.77 -14.60
CA ASP A 406 15.12 -12.61 -15.10
C ASP A 406 14.77 -13.74 -14.12
N LEU A 407 13.80 -13.46 -13.26
CA LEU A 407 13.37 -14.39 -12.22
C LEU A 407 12.74 -15.69 -12.78
N ARG A 408 12.40 -15.75 -14.07
CA ARG A 408 11.89 -16.97 -14.72
C ARG A 408 12.93 -18.09 -14.76
N LEU A 409 14.22 -17.74 -14.73
CA LEU A 409 15.32 -18.69 -14.73
C LEU A 409 15.36 -19.60 -13.49
N LEU A 410 14.73 -19.18 -12.38
CA LEU A 410 14.61 -20.01 -11.17
C LEU A 410 13.92 -21.35 -11.44
N ARG A 411 13.09 -21.45 -12.48
CA ARG A 411 12.36 -22.67 -12.84
C ARG A 411 13.28 -23.87 -13.10
N ARG A 412 14.52 -23.62 -13.53
CA ARG A 412 15.53 -24.68 -13.75
C ARG A 412 15.91 -25.42 -12.47
N LEU A 413 15.68 -24.85 -11.28
CA LEU A 413 15.91 -25.55 -10.01
C LEU A 413 14.97 -26.74 -9.80
N GLU A 414 13.84 -26.83 -10.52
CA GLU A 414 12.90 -27.95 -10.41
C GLU A 414 13.56 -29.30 -10.72
N GLU A 415 14.46 -29.33 -11.71
CA GLU A 415 15.18 -30.53 -12.14
C GLU A 415 16.07 -31.09 -11.02
N HIS A 416 16.50 -30.23 -10.10
CA HIS A 416 17.39 -30.56 -8.99
C HIS A 416 16.67 -30.59 -7.64
N ALA A 417 15.34 -30.43 -7.59
CA ALA A 417 14.61 -30.27 -6.34
C ALA A 417 14.69 -31.46 -5.38
N SER A 418 15.12 -32.64 -5.85
CA SER A 418 15.32 -33.84 -5.05
C SER A 418 16.79 -34.18 -4.79
N ASP A 419 17.72 -33.33 -5.23
CA ASP A 419 19.17 -33.53 -5.11
C ASP A 419 19.65 -33.37 -3.66
N PRO A 420 20.35 -34.39 -3.09
CA PRO A 420 20.82 -34.34 -1.71
C PRO A 420 21.82 -33.22 -1.40
N ASP A 421 22.70 -32.87 -2.34
CA ASP A 421 23.70 -31.82 -2.15
C ASP A 421 23.04 -30.44 -2.18
N LEU A 422 22.04 -30.24 -3.06
CA LEU A 422 21.21 -29.05 -3.03
C LEU A 422 20.47 -28.93 -1.69
N HIS A 423 19.90 -30.03 -1.20
CA HIS A 423 19.17 -30.04 0.08
C HIS A 423 20.05 -29.60 1.25
N GLN A 424 21.28 -30.12 1.34
CA GLN A 424 22.22 -29.73 2.40
C GLN A 424 22.56 -28.24 2.34
N LEU A 425 22.86 -27.72 1.14
CA LEU A 425 23.18 -26.30 0.94
C LEU A 425 21.98 -25.40 1.25
N TRP A 426 20.77 -25.83 0.85
CA TRP A 426 19.52 -25.10 1.08
C TRP A 426 19.18 -25.02 2.58
N ALA A 427 19.25 -26.15 3.28
CA ALA A 427 19.03 -26.23 4.73
C ALA A 427 20.04 -25.36 5.49
N ARG A 428 21.32 -25.38 5.07
CA ARG A 428 22.37 -24.52 5.65
C ARG A 428 22.07 -23.03 5.45
N ALA A 429 21.61 -22.63 4.26
CA ALA A 429 21.22 -21.25 3.99
C ALA A 429 20.03 -20.82 4.87
N LYS A 430 19.01 -21.67 5.00
CA LYS A 430 17.85 -21.42 5.89
C LYS A 430 18.27 -21.29 7.34
N ARG A 431 19.12 -22.18 7.87
CA ARG A 431 19.62 -22.11 9.25
C ARG A 431 20.41 -20.81 9.52
N ARG A 432 21.24 -20.37 8.57
CA ARG A 432 21.94 -19.07 8.68
C ARG A 432 20.97 -17.89 8.75
N ALA A 433 19.91 -17.92 7.94
CA ALA A 433 18.87 -16.90 8.01
C ALA A 433 18.14 -16.91 9.36
N LYS A 434 17.80 -18.08 9.90
CA LYS A 434 17.23 -18.23 11.25
C LYS A 434 18.15 -17.66 12.32
N GLY A 435 19.44 -17.99 12.30
CA GLY A 435 20.42 -17.43 13.24
C GLY A 435 20.48 -15.90 13.21
N ARG A 436 20.39 -15.26 12.03
CA ARG A 436 20.28 -13.79 11.92
C ARG A 436 19.01 -13.24 12.55
N LEU A 437 17.89 -13.94 12.40
CA LEU A 437 16.64 -13.55 13.04
C LEU A 437 16.73 -13.74 14.57
N CYS A 438 17.27 -14.85 15.07
CA CYS A 438 17.51 -15.05 16.50
C CYS A 438 18.35 -13.92 17.10
N ALA A 439 19.45 -13.54 16.45
CA ALA A 439 20.27 -12.40 16.87
C ALA A 439 19.50 -11.07 16.84
N THR A 440 18.60 -10.89 15.87
CA THR A 440 17.73 -9.72 15.79
C THR A 440 16.69 -9.70 16.93
N ILE A 441 16.08 -10.84 17.25
CA ILE A 441 15.15 -10.99 18.37
C ILE A 441 15.89 -10.71 19.69
N GLY A 442 17.06 -11.30 19.90
CA GLY A 442 17.88 -11.06 21.09
C GLY A 442 18.22 -9.57 21.25
N ARG A 443 18.59 -8.88 20.17
CA ARG A 443 18.86 -7.44 20.19
C ARG A 443 17.61 -6.60 20.48
N ILE A 444 16.47 -6.89 19.84
CA ILE A 444 15.21 -6.16 20.05
C ILE A 444 14.67 -6.36 21.47
N THR A 445 14.87 -7.54 22.04
CA THR A 445 14.39 -7.89 23.38
C THR A 445 15.41 -7.62 24.48
N GLU A 446 16.58 -7.06 24.13
CA GLU A 446 17.68 -6.79 25.06
C GLU A 446 18.13 -8.05 25.81
N GLY A 447 18.17 -9.18 25.10
CA GLY A 447 18.58 -10.49 25.61
C GLY A 447 17.51 -11.25 26.41
N ARG A 448 16.36 -10.64 26.69
CA ARG A 448 15.28 -11.26 27.49
C ARG A 448 14.62 -12.46 26.83
N LEU A 449 14.63 -12.52 25.49
CA LEU A 449 14.12 -13.67 24.74
C LEU A 449 15.25 -14.29 23.94
N GLN A 450 15.62 -15.51 24.30
CA GLN A 450 16.52 -16.37 23.53
C GLN A 450 15.69 -17.34 22.69
N VAL A 451 16.11 -17.56 21.46
CA VAL A 451 15.37 -18.33 20.45
C VAL A 451 16.32 -19.30 19.79
N GLU A 452 15.95 -20.58 19.81
CA GLU A 452 16.70 -21.66 19.16
C GLU A 452 16.51 -21.62 17.64
N ASP A 453 17.56 -21.91 16.86
CA ASP A 453 17.52 -21.91 15.40
C ASP A 453 17.15 -23.27 14.78
N ASP A 454 17.13 -24.33 15.59
CA ASP A 454 16.83 -25.71 15.19
C ASP A 454 15.36 -26.08 15.47
N CYS A 455 14.45 -25.22 15.01
CA CYS A 455 13.01 -25.39 15.18
C CYS A 455 12.26 -24.80 13.99
N LEU A 456 10.94 -25.03 13.91
CA LEU A 456 10.09 -24.48 12.87
C LEU A 456 9.79 -22.99 13.15
N PHE A 457 10.13 -22.11 12.22
CA PHE A 457 9.84 -20.68 12.28
C PHE A 457 8.51 -20.36 11.58
N ASP A 458 7.50 -20.05 12.39
CA ASP A 458 6.12 -19.78 12.00
C ASP A 458 5.81 -18.29 12.15
N VAL A 459 5.53 -17.62 11.03
CA VAL A 459 5.57 -16.16 10.97
C VAL A 459 4.24 -15.57 10.52
N GLN A 460 3.72 -14.59 11.25
CA GLN A 460 2.63 -13.73 10.80
C GLN A 460 3.01 -12.25 10.97
N CYS A 461 3.50 -11.65 9.88
CA CYS A 461 3.96 -10.26 9.90
C CYS A 461 3.21 -9.36 8.90
N LYS A 462 2.26 -8.57 9.41
CA LYS A 462 1.40 -7.66 8.62
C LYS A 462 0.67 -6.67 9.54
N ARG A 463 -0.02 -5.68 8.96
CA ARG A 463 -0.92 -4.76 9.70
C ARG A 463 -1.87 -5.56 10.61
N ILE A 464 -2.03 -5.11 11.85
CA ILE A 464 -2.96 -5.74 12.80
C ILE A 464 -4.38 -5.29 12.48
N HIS A 465 -5.26 -6.24 12.19
CA HIS A 465 -6.65 -5.98 11.79
C HIS A 465 -7.49 -7.25 11.99
N GLU A 466 -8.77 -7.10 12.37
CA GLU A 466 -9.68 -8.23 12.58
C GLU A 466 -9.76 -9.18 11.36
N TYR A 467 -9.93 -8.67 10.12
CA TYR A 467 -9.97 -9.52 8.92
C TYR A 467 -8.65 -10.21 8.57
N LYS A 468 -7.51 -9.75 9.08
CA LYS A 468 -6.19 -10.40 8.91
C LYS A 468 -5.98 -11.55 9.90
N ARG A 469 -6.89 -11.68 10.87
CA ARG A 469 -7.05 -12.80 11.81
C ARG A 469 -5.78 -13.15 12.59
N GLN A 470 -5.01 -12.16 13.05
CA GLN A 470 -4.00 -12.42 14.09
C GLN A 470 -4.64 -13.04 15.35
N LEU A 471 -5.91 -12.72 15.64
CA LEU A 471 -6.66 -13.37 16.71
C LEU A 471 -6.74 -14.90 16.51
N LEU A 472 -7.02 -15.39 15.29
CA LEU A 472 -7.05 -16.81 14.99
C LEU A 472 -5.71 -17.50 15.31
N ASN A 473 -4.61 -16.87 14.88
CA ASN A 473 -3.26 -17.38 15.16
C ASN A 473 -2.97 -17.43 16.66
N VAL A 474 -3.21 -16.31 17.38
CA VAL A 474 -2.94 -16.21 18.82
C VAL A 474 -3.76 -17.23 19.63
N LEU A 475 -5.03 -17.45 19.27
CA LEU A 475 -5.85 -18.50 19.88
C LEU A 475 -5.30 -19.90 19.59
N GLY A 476 -4.79 -20.15 18.39
CA GLY A 476 -4.11 -21.40 18.05
C GLY A 476 -2.80 -21.63 18.81
N ILE A 477 -2.04 -20.57 19.09
CA ILE A 477 -0.85 -20.63 19.95
C ILE A 477 -1.25 -21.00 21.39
N ALA A 478 -2.29 -20.36 21.93
CA ALA A 478 -2.82 -20.70 23.26
C ALA A 478 -3.33 -22.15 23.33
N HIS A 479 -3.99 -22.65 22.28
CA HIS A 479 -4.38 -24.05 22.16
C HIS A 479 -3.16 -24.98 22.15
N ARG A 480 -2.11 -24.68 21.35
CA ARG A 480 -0.89 -25.51 21.31
C ARG A 480 -0.19 -25.54 22.67
N TRP A 481 -0.12 -24.41 23.37
CA TRP A 481 0.40 -24.37 24.75
C TRP A 481 -0.37 -25.32 25.68
N LEU A 482 -1.71 -25.27 25.65
CA LEU A 482 -2.54 -26.17 26.44
C LEU A 482 -2.29 -27.64 26.08
N ALA A 483 -2.21 -27.96 24.78
CA ALA A 483 -1.96 -29.31 24.30
C ALA A 483 -0.60 -29.87 24.74
N ILE A 484 0.48 -29.07 24.66
CA ILE A 484 1.82 -29.50 25.12
C ILE A 484 1.81 -29.84 26.61
N ARG A 485 1.11 -29.05 27.43
CA ARG A 485 1.00 -29.30 28.87
C ARG A 485 0.24 -30.59 29.19
N ALA A 486 -0.74 -30.95 28.37
CA ALA A 486 -1.49 -32.19 28.50
C ALA A 486 -0.69 -33.43 28.08
N CYS A 487 0.32 -33.28 27.22
CA CYS A 487 1.18 -34.39 26.80
C CYS A 487 2.02 -34.94 27.96
N SER A 488 2.19 -36.26 27.96
CA SER A 488 3.22 -36.96 28.73
C SER A 488 4.64 -36.58 28.26
N PRO A 489 5.68 -36.82 29.07
CA PRO A 489 7.07 -36.55 28.66
C PRO A 489 7.48 -37.26 27.34
N ALA A 490 6.98 -38.46 27.10
CA ALA A 490 7.26 -39.23 25.87
C ALA A 490 6.56 -38.65 24.64
N GLU A 491 5.33 -38.15 24.79
CA GLU A 491 4.63 -37.48 23.70
C GLU A 491 5.27 -36.13 23.38
N ARG A 492 5.75 -35.40 24.40
CA ARG A 492 6.43 -34.11 24.23
C ARG A 492 7.70 -34.20 23.39
N SER A 493 8.49 -35.27 23.54
CA SER A 493 9.74 -35.43 22.78
C SER A 493 9.51 -35.70 21.29
N ALA A 494 8.31 -36.14 20.90
CA ALA A 494 7.92 -36.35 19.50
C ALA A 494 7.33 -35.10 18.82
N LEU A 495 7.08 -34.02 19.56
CA LEU A 495 6.52 -32.79 19.02
C LEU A 495 7.59 -31.97 18.29
N VAL A 496 7.17 -31.29 17.21
CA VAL A 496 8.02 -30.36 16.47
C VAL A 496 8.19 -29.06 17.28
N PRO A 497 9.43 -28.68 17.66
CA PRO A 497 9.70 -27.39 18.28
C PRO A 497 9.31 -26.23 17.35
N ARG A 498 8.72 -25.17 17.90
CA ARG A 498 8.23 -24.04 17.11
C ARG A 498 8.49 -22.68 17.75
N VAL A 499 8.90 -21.74 16.90
CA VAL A 499 8.96 -20.31 17.21
C VAL A 499 7.90 -19.57 16.40
N CYS A 500 6.91 -19.03 17.10
CA CYS A 500 5.85 -18.21 16.54
C CYS A 500 6.27 -16.72 16.56
N VAL A 501 6.47 -16.12 15.40
CA VAL A 501 6.84 -14.71 15.26
C VAL A 501 5.64 -13.89 14.78
N LEU A 502 5.20 -12.93 15.60
CA LEU A 502 4.17 -11.97 15.24
C LEU A 502 4.80 -10.58 15.16
N ALA A 503 4.51 -9.84 14.09
CA ALA A 503 4.96 -8.45 13.98
C ALA A 503 3.96 -7.62 13.16
N GLY A 504 3.67 -6.41 13.61
CA GLY A 504 2.69 -5.57 12.93
C GLY A 504 2.45 -4.27 13.68
N LYS A 505 1.70 -3.37 13.04
CA LYS A 505 1.25 -2.10 13.64
C LYS A 505 -0.28 -2.08 13.65
N ALA A 506 -0.86 -1.63 14.76
CA ALA A 506 -2.27 -1.33 14.86
C ALA A 506 -2.51 0.16 14.55
N ALA A 507 -3.64 0.48 13.91
CA ALA A 507 -4.02 1.87 13.71
C ALA A 507 -4.32 2.54 15.07
N ARG A 508 -4.01 3.84 15.22
CA ARG A 508 -4.07 4.54 16.52
C ARG A 508 -5.46 4.48 17.17
N GLY A 509 -6.53 4.69 16.39
CA GLY A 509 -7.91 4.63 16.86
C GLY A 509 -8.51 3.22 16.94
N TYR A 510 -7.83 2.19 16.44
CA TYR A 510 -8.43 0.87 16.28
C TYR A 510 -8.27 0.02 17.54
N ARG A 511 -9.22 0.17 18.47
CA ARG A 511 -9.20 -0.50 19.77
C ARG A 511 -9.09 -2.02 19.68
N ARG A 512 -9.90 -2.67 18.83
CA ARG A 512 -9.88 -4.14 18.65
C ARG A 512 -8.52 -4.66 18.20
N ALA A 513 -7.87 -3.97 17.26
CA ALA A 513 -6.53 -4.35 16.80
C ALA A 513 -5.49 -4.25 17.93
N LYS A 514 -5.60 -3.23 18.79
CA LYS A 514 -4.74 -3.10 19.99
C LYS A 514 -5.01 -4.18 21.02
N ASP A 515 -6.28 -4.56 21.22
CA ASP A 515 -6.64 -5.66 22.13
C ASP A 515 -6.04 -6.99 21.66
N VAL A 516 -6.05 -7.27 20.35
CA VAL A 516 -5.39 -8.46 19.77
C VAL A 516 -3.87 -8.44 20.00
N LEU A 517 -3.22 -7.28 19.83
CA LEU A 517 -1.78 -7.15 20.11
C LEU A 517 -1.47 -7.31 21.60
N ALA A 518 -2.30 -6.77 22.48
CA ALA A 518 -2.17 -6.95 23.93
C ALA A 518 -2.34 -8.44 24.31
N LEU A 519 -3.30 -9.14 23.69
CA LEU A 519 -3.49 -10.57 23.90
C LEU A 519 -2.29 -11.38 23.41
N ALA A 520 -1.73 -11.06 22.23
CA ALA A 520 -0.54 -11.71 21.71
C ALA A 520 0.64 -11.60 22.68
N ASN A 521 0.88 -10.42 23.26
CA ASN A 521 1.92 -10.21 24.26
C ASN A 521 1.65 -10.99 25.55
N ALA A 522 0.39 -11.02 26.01
CA ALA A 522 0.03 -11.75 27.21
C ALA A 522 0.20 -13.28 27.06
N VAL A 523 -0.22 -13.83 25.92
CA VAL A 523 0.03 -15.23 25.56
C VAL A 523 1.54 -15.50 25.48
N ALA A 524 2.31 -14.63 24.82
CA ALA A 524 3.76 -14.77 24.73
C ALA A 524 4.43 -14.79 26.12
N ASN A 525 4.00 -13.91 27.03
CA ASN A 525 4.54 -13.87 28.38
C ASN A 525 4.27 -15.16 29.17
N VAL A 526 3.06 -15.72 29.06
CA VAL A 526 2.73 -17.00 29.73
C VAL A 526 3.53 -18.15 29.14
N VAL A 527 3.54 -18.27 27.80
CA VAL A 527 4.21 -19.38 27.10
C VAL A 527 5.72 -19.37 27.35
N ASN A 528 6.38 -18.22 27.17
CA ASN A 528 7.84 -18.14 27.25
C ASN A 528 8.38 -18.33 28.69
N ASN A 529 7.55 -18.12 29.70
CA ASN A 529 7.92 -18.30 31.11
C ASN A 529 7.48 -19.65 31.69
N ASP A 530 6.75 -20.48 30.94
CA ASP A 530 6.30 -21.80 31.39
C ASP A 530 7.41 -22.85 31.19
N PRO A 531 7.98 -23.42 32.27
CA PRO A 531 9.02 -24.43 32.16
C PRO A 531 8.56 -25.71 31.45
N ALA A 532 7.26 -26.02 31.47
CA ALA A 532 6.70 -27.25 30.92
C ALA A 532 6.74 -27.30 29.38
N VAL A 533 6.85 -26.14 28.71
CA VAL A 533 6.87 -26.01 27.25
C VAL A 533 8.21 -25.50 26.69
N ARG A 534 9.20 -25.30 27.56
CA ARG A 534 10.53 -24.78 27.19
C ARG A 534 11.17 -25.67 26.11
N GLY A 535 11.71 -25.03 25.07
CA GLY A 535 12.31 -25.72 23.94
C GLY A 535 11.32 -26.30 22.93
N LEU A 536 10.01 -26.29 23.21
CA LEU A 536 8.96 -26.77 22.30
C LEU A 536 8.14 -25.64 21.71
N LEU A 537 7.85 -24.59 22.48
CA LEU A 537 7.09 -23.44 22.00
C LEU A 537 7.68 -22.13 22.50
N THR A 538 7.91 -21.19 21.59
CA THR A 538 8.36 -19.84 21.90
C THR A 538 7.57 -18.84 21.06
N VAL A 539 7.20 -17.71 21.65
CA VAL A 539 6.41 -16.68 20.97
C VAL A 539 7.15 -15.35 21.01
N ALA A 540 7.49 -14.82 19.84
CA ALA A 540 8.16 -13.54 19.67
C ALA A 540 7.18 -12.52 19.07
N VAL A 541 6.71 -11.57 19.89
CA VAL A 541 5.91 -10.42 19.42
C VAL A 541 6.86 -9.23 19.23
N LEU A 542 7.15 -8.90 17.98
CA LEU A 542 8.19 -7.93 17.63
C LEU A 542 7.59 -6.54 17.32
N PRO A 543 8.08 -5.48 17.98
CA PRO A 543 7.62 -4.11 17.76
C PRO A 543 8.15 -3.54 16.44
N ASP A 544 7.58 -2.41 16.04
CA ASP A 544 8.05 -1.56 14.95
C ASP A 544 8.34 -2.30 13.61
N TYR A 545 7.42 -3.17 13.21
CA TYR A 545 7.53 -3.88 11.94
C TYR A 545 7.68 -2.90 10.76
N GLY A 546 8.80 -3.00 10.07
CA GLY A 546 9.18 -2.22 8.90
C GLY A 546 10.04 -3.04 7.94
N VAL A 547 10.57 -2.41 6.88
CA VAL A 547 11.33 -3.11 5.83
C VAL A 547 12.54 -3.85 6.40
N SER A 548 13.35 -3.22 7.25
CA SER A 548 14.55 -3.85 7.80
C SER A 548 14.25 -5.08 8.65
N LEU A 549 13.17 -5.04 9.45
CA LEU A 549 12.77 -6.22 10.22
C LEU A 549 12.22 -7.32 9.29
N ALA A 550 11.47 -6.95 8.25
CA ALA A 550 11.03 -7.90 7.24
C ALA A 550 12.19 -8.57 6.49
N GLU A 551 13.29 -7.86 6.22
CA GLU A 551 14.51 -8.40 5.58
C GLU A 551 15.21 -9.45 6.47
N ALA A 552 15.04 -9.40 7.80
CA ALA A 552 15.49 -10.46 8.70
C ALA A 552 14.48 -11.62 8.80
N ILE A 553 13.18 -11.31 8.84
CA ILE A 553 12.11 -12.30 9.07
C ILE A 553 11.86 -13.17 7.83
N VAL A 554 11.75 -12.57 6.65
CA VAL A 554 11.36 -13.27 5.42
C VAL A 554 12.31 -14.42 5.07
N PRO A 555 13.64 -14.24 5.06
CA PRO A 555 14.58 -15.32 4.77
C PRO A 555 14.54 -16.47 5.79
N ALA A 556 14.25 -16.16 7.05
CA ALA A 556 14.28 -17.11 8.17
C ALA A 556 13.00 -17.96 8.29
N SER A 557 11.89 -17.52 7.70
CA SER A 557 10.60 -18.20 7.79
C SER A 557 10.61 -19.57 7.11
N ASP A 558 10.08 -20.57 7.83
CA ASP A 558 9.72 -21.87 7.26
C ASP A 558 8.26 -21.86 6.82
N ILE A 559 7.37 -21.33 7.67
CA ILE A 559 5.96 -21.09 7.35
C ILE A 559 5.64 -19.62 7.55
N SER A 560 4.86 -19.07 6.63
CA SER A 560 4.25 -17.75 6.79
C SER A 560 2.72 -17.81 6.68
N GLN A 561 2.05 -17.12 7.59
CA GLN A 561 0.60 -17.14 7.73
C GLN A 561 -0.08 -16.00 6.96
N HIS A 562 -0.88 -16.39 5.98
CA HIS A 562 -1.68 -15.53 5.12
C HIS A 562 -3.16 -15.89 5.23
N ILE A 563 -3.67 -15.73 6.45
CA ILE A 563 -4.93 -16.30 6.93
C ILE A 563 -6.08 -15.30 6.96
N SER A 564 -6.16 -14.36 6.03
CA SER A 564 -7.30 -13.42 6.02
C SER A 564 -8.63 -14.12 5.76
N THR A 565 -9.75 -13.55 6.22
CA THR A 565 -11.08 -14.03 5.81
C THR A 565 -11.18 -13.95 4.29
N ALA A 566 -11.63 -15.02 3.62
CA ALA A 566 -11.65 -15.05 2.16
C ALA A 566 -12.47 -13.89 1.57
N GLY A 567 -12.00 -13.30 0.47
CA GLY A 567 -12.62 -12.15 -0.18
C GLY A 567 -12.29 -10.80 0.45
N THR A 568 -11.29 -10.73 1.34
CA THR A 568 -10.87 -9.47 1.99
C THR A 568 -9.47 -9.00 1.58
N GLU A 569 -8.62 -9.90 1.08
CA GLU A 569 -7.32 -9.55 0.50
C GLU A 569 -7.41 -9.35 -1.01
N ALA A 570 -7.02 -8.16 -1.48
CA ALA A 570 -6.90 -7.89 -2.90
C ALA A 570 -5.74 -8.65 -3.57
N SER A 571 -4.64 -8.86 -2.85
CA SER A 571 -3.42 -9.49 -3.36
C SER A 571 -2.64 -10.05 -2.17
N GLY A 572 -1.42 -9.56 -1.92
CA GLY A 572 -0.58 -9.98 -0.80
C GLY A 572 0.87 -10.11 -1.22
N THR A 573 1.61 -9.00 -1.25
CA THR A 573 3.01 -9.01 -1.71
C THR A 573 3.96 -9.65 -0.69
N SER A 574 3.63 -9.70 0.60
CA SER A 574 4.45 -10.45 1.56
C SER A 574 4.41 -11.96 1.30
N ASN A 575 3.28 -12.49 0.83
CA ASN A 575 3.12 -13.89 0.45
C ASN A 575 4.19 -14.26 -0.60
N MET A 576 4.37 -13.38 -1.59
CA MET A 576 5.38 -13.54 -2.64
C MET A 576 6.81 -13.54 -2.08
N LYS A 577 7.09 -12.73 -1.05
CA LYS A 577 8.43 -12.62 -0.44
C LYS A 577 8.80 -13.90 0.28
N PHE A 578 7.88 -14.43 1.08
CA PHE A 578 8.09 -15.68 1.81
C PHE A 578 8.26 -16.87 0.85
N ALA A 579 7.36 -17.01 -0.12
CA ALA A 579 7.44 -18.07 -1.12
C ALA A 579 8.74 -18.01 -1.94
N LEU A 580 9.17 -16.81 -2.35
CA LEU A 580 10.44 -16.63 -3.06
C LEU A 580 11.66 -17.09 -2.23
N ASN A 581 11.61 -16.96 -0.90
CA ASN A 581 12.66 -17.39 0.02
C ASN A 581 12.49 -18.84 0.52
N GLY A 582 11.67 -19.63 -0.15
CA GLY A 582 11.42 -21.03 0.17
C GLY A 582 10.59 -21.24 1.45
N GLY A 583 9.94 -20.19 1.96
CA GLY A 583 8.93 -20.35 3.00
C GLY A 583 7.66 -20.95 2.41
N LEU A 584 7.11 -21.98 3.06
CA LEU A 584 5.81 -22.53 2.71
C LEU A 584 4.70 -21.61 3.25
N LEU A 585 3.57 -21.57 2.55
CA LEU A 585 2.47 -20.70 2.94
C LEU A 585 1.42 -21.51 3.70
N LEU A 586 0.88 -20.93 4.76
CA LEU A 586 -0.37 -21.38 5.37
C LEU A 586 -1.39 -20.26 5.19
N GLY A 587 -2.55 -20.55 4.62
CA GLY A 587 -3.46 -19.47 4.24
C GLY A 587 -4.84 -19.90 3.79
N THR A 588 -5.69 -18.91 3.60
CA THR A 588 -7.01 -19.09 2.99
C THR A 588 -6.94 -19.00 1.47
N ARG A 589 -8.02 -19.40 0.80
CA ARG A 589 -8.22 -19.28 -0.65
C ARG A 589 -8.58 -17.83 -1.01
N ASP A 590 -7.65 -16.91 -0.74
CA ASP A 590 -7.84 -15.47 -0.87
C ASP A 590 -6.63 -14.75 -1.49
N GLY A 591 -6.89 -13.63 -2.17
CA GLY A 591 -5.86 -12.76 -2.74
C GLY A 591 -4.75 -13.51 -3.51
N ALA A 592 -3.50 -13.17 -3.20
CA ALA A 592 -2.32 -13.74 -3.83
C ALA A 592 -2.08 -15.23 -3.47
N ASN A 593 -2.73 -15.79 -2.44
CA ASN A 593 -2.56 -17.22 -2.13
C ASN A 593 -3.06 -18.10 -3.28
N VAL A 594 -4.16 -17.71 -3.93
CA VAL A 594 -4.73 -18.44 -5.07
C VAL A 594 -3.73 -18.48 -6.22
N GLU A 595 -3.20 -17.32 -6.59
CA GLU A 595 -2.18 -17.24 -7.65
C GLU A 595 -0.90 -17.96 -7.23
N ILE A 596 -0.43 -17.87 -5.99
CA ILE A 596 0.78 -18.59 -5.60
C ILE A 596 0.53 -20.10 -5.66
N ALA A 597 -0.63 -20.60 -5.18
CA ALA A 597 -1.01 -22.02 -5.27
C ALA A 597 -0.99 -22.53 -6.72
N GLU A 598 -1.54 -21.77 -7.65
CA GLU A 598 -1.51 -22.09 -9.08
C GLU A 598 -0.08 -22.13 -9.64
N ALA A 599 0.82 -21.27 -9.15
CA ALA A 599 2.17 -21.16 -9.66
C ALA A 599 3.08 -22.26 -9.11
N VAL A 600 3.09 -22.44 -7.78
CA VAL A 600 4.01 -23.34 -7.09
C VAL A 600 3.48 -24.77 -6.99
N GLY A 601 2.16 -24.94 -7.12
CA GLY A 601 1.43 -26.19 -6.91
C GLY A 601 0.69 -26.19 -5.57
N ALA A 602 -0.53 -26.73 -5.55
CA ALA A 602 -1.40 -26.73 -4.37
C ALA A 602 -0.76 -27.43 -3.15
N ASP A 603 0.07 -28.45 -3.37
CA ASP A 603 0.76 -29.19 -2.31
C ASP A 603 1.82 -28.35 -1.56
N GLN A 604 2.19 -27.18 -2.09
CA GLN A 604 3.17 -26.28 -1.47
C GLN A 604 2.53 -25.29 -0.49
N ILE A 605 1.20 -25.30 -0.37
CA ILE A 605 0.44 -24.38 0.48
C ILE A 605 -0.54 -25.16 1.35
N PHE A 606 -0.53 -24.88 2.65
CA PHE A 606 -1.51 -25.40 3.59
C PHE A 606 -2.78 -24.53 3.54
N LEU A 607 -3.69 -24.87 2.63
CA LEU A 607 -4.95 -24.15 2.43
C LEU A 607 -6.06 -24.65 3.37
N PHE A 608 -6.79 -23.72 4.00
CA PHE A 608 -7.97 -24.02 4.83
C PHE A 608 -9.07 -22.97 4.66
N GLY A 609 -10.23 -23.22 5.29
CA GLY A 609 -11.38 -22.31 5.31
C GLY A 609 -12.17 -22.26 4.00
N PRO A 610 -13.28 -21.49 3.98
CA PRO A 610 -14.18 -21.38 2.82
C PRO A 610 -13.51 -20.66 1.64
N LYS A 611 -14.02 -20.91 0.44
CA LYS A 611 -13.75 -20.08 -0.75
C LYS A 611 -14.51 -18.76 -0.66
N VAL A 612 -14.10 -17.76 -1.45
CA VAL A 612 -14.74 -16.43 -1.49
C VAL A 612 -16.26 -16.49 -1.65
N GLY A 613 -16.77 -17.36 -2.53
CA GLY A 613 -18.22 -17.52 -2.77
C GLY A 613 -19.00 -18.23 -1.65
N GLU A 614 -18.30 -18.84 -0.69
CA GLU A 614 -18.89 -19.62 0.41
C GLU A 614 -18.95 -18.79 1.72
N VAL A 615 -18.34 -17.60 1.75
CA VAL A 615 -18.17 -16.79 2.97
C VAL A 615 -19.50 -16.32 3.53
N ASP A 616 -20.45 -15.87 2.70
CA ASP A 616 -21.74 -15.37 3.18
C ASP A 616 -22.63 -16.51 3.73
N ALA A 617 -22.51 -17.70 3.16
CA ALA A 617 -23.13 -18.91 3.72
C ALA A 617 -22.48 -19.29 5.07
N ALA A 618 -21.15 -19.25 5.18
CA ALA A 618 -20.44 -19.49 6.43
C ALA A 618 -20.83 -18.49 7.54
N ARG A 619 -20.94 -17.20 7.21
CA ARG A 619 -21.44 -16.15 8.14
C ARG A 619 -22.87 -16.39 8.57
N SER A 620 -23.70 -16.93 7.68
CA SER A 620 -25.09 -17.28 8.03
C SER A 620 -25.12 -18.47 8.99
N ALA A 621 -24.19 -19.42 8.84
CA ALA A 621 -24.05 -20.58 9.73
C ALA A 621 -23.54 -20.19 11.13
N THR A 622 -22.72 -19.15 11.29
CA THR A 622 -22.24 -18.67 12.60
C THR A 622 -23.31 -18.03 13.49
N LYS A 623 -24.58 -17.96 13.03
CA LYS A 623 -25.71 -17.57 13.89
C LYS A 623 -25.89 -18.54 15.07
N ALA A 624 -25.48 -19.80 14.91
CA ALA A 624 -25.19 -20.70 16.01
C ALA A 624 -23.69 -20.63 16.34
N ARG A 625 -23.34 -20.53 17.63
CA ARG A 625 -21.92 -20.52 18.07
C ARG A 625 -21.20 -21.78 17.54
N SER A 626 -19.95 -21.63 17.11
CA SER A 626 -19.08 -22.75 16.74
C SER A 626 -19.02 -23.79 17.87
N SER A 627 -19.20 -25.06 17.54
CA SER A 627 -19.20 -26.19 18.49
C SER A 627 -17.82 -26.85 18.64
N ASP A 628 -16.73 -26.16 18.25
CA ASP A 628 -15.39 -26.73 18.36
C ASP A 628 -14.88 -26.70 19.80
N GLU A 629 -14.82 -27.88 20.44
CA GLU A 629 -14.35 -28.05 21.83
C GLU A 629 -12.94 -27.47 22.06
N ARG A 630 -12.09 -27.45 21.03
CA ARG A 630 -10.73 -26.90 21.11
C ARG A 630 -10.77 -25.38 21.27
N LEU A 631 -11.70 -24.71 20.58
CA LEU A 631 -11.90 -23.26 20.74
C LEU A 631 -12.45 -22.98 22.13
N ASP A 632 -13.43 -23.76 22.57
CA ASP A 632 -14.07 -23.61 23.88
C ASP A 632 -13.09 -23.73 25.03
N ALA A 633 -12.13 -24.65 24.95
CA ALA A 633 -11.04 -24.77 25.91
C ALA A 633 -10.18 -23.49 25.99
N VAL A 634 -9.84 -22.88 24.85
CA VAL A 634 -9.06 -21.62 24.84
C VAL A 634 -9.89 -20.44 25.35
N LEU A 635 -11.17 -20.35 24.99
CA LEU A 635 -12.05 -19.31 25.50
C LEU A 635 -12.25 -19.46 27.02
N HIS A 636 -12.28 -20.68 27.55
CA HIS A 636 -12.30 -20.93 28.98
C HIS A 636 -11.02 -20.42 29.68
N LEU A 637 -9.83 -20.65 29.10
CA LEU A 637 -8.57 -20.10 29.61
C LEU A 637 -8.55 -18.57 29.64
N LEU A 638 -9.13 -17.93 28.63
CA LEU A 638 -9.26 -16.47 28.60
C LEU A 638 -10.19 -15.96 29.71
N ARG A 639 -11.33 -16.64 29.93
CA ARG A 639 -12.30 -16.31 30.98
C ARG A 639 -11.75 -16.54 32.39
N SER A 640 -10.89 -17.54 32.57
CA SER A 640 -10.27 -17.84 33.88
C SER A 640 -9.16 -16.87 34.26
N GLY A 641 -8.74 -16.00 33.34
CA GLY A 641 -7.66 -15.03 33.56
C GLY A 641 -6.26 -15.60 33.38
N ALA A 642 -6.10 -16.76 32.73
CA ALA A 642 -4.80 -17.39 32.50
C ALA A 642 -3.80 -16.48 31.77
N PHE A 643 -4.29 -15.57 30.92
CA PHE A 643 -3.49 -14.60 30.17
C PHE A 643 -3.65 -13.16 30.69
N GLY A 644 -4.01 -12.97 31.95
CA GLY A 644 -4.27 -11.66 32.55
C GLY A 644 -5.76 -11.37 32.74
N ARG A 645 -6.11 -10.13 33.12
CA ARG A 645 -7.49 -9.77 33.51
C ARG A 645 -8.47 -9.97 32.35
N TYR A 646 -9.50 -10.78 32.56
CA TYR A 646 -10.52 -11.09 31.55
C TYR A 646 -11.17 -9.82 30.98
N GLU A 647 -11.40 -8.80 31.80
CA GLU A 647 -12.02 -7.53 31.40
C GLU A 647 -11.30 -6.85 30.23
N ARG A 648 -9.98 -7.02 30.12
CA ARG A 648 -9.19 -6.49 28.98
C ARG A 648 -9.51 -7.20 27.67
N PHE A 649 -9.84 -8.48 27.71
CA PHE A 649 -10.08 -9.32 26.52
C PHE A 649 -11.54 -9.72 26.33
N LYS A 650 -12.42 -9.32 27.24
CA LYS A 650 -13.86 -9.61 27.23
C LYS A 650 -14.48 -9.36 25.85
N ALA A 651 -14.18 -8.20 25.26
CA ALA A 651 -14.73 -7.82 23.97
C ALA A 651 -14.28 -8.76 22.82
N LEU A 652 -13.07 -9.34 22.90
CA LEU A 652 -12.59 -10.34 21.94
C LEU A 652 -13.32 -11.68 22.13
N VAL A 653 -13.54 -12.10 23.38
CA VAL A 653 -14.27 -13.35 23.70
C VAL A 653 -15.74 -13.26 23.28
N GLU A 654 -16.40 -12.14 23.57
CA GLU A 654 -17.81 -11.90 23.19
C GLU A 654 -18.00 -11.74 21.67
N SER A 655 -16.92 -11.63 20.89
CA SER A 655 -17.00 -11.62 19.42
C SER A 655 -17.44 -12.96 18.83
N PHE A 656 -17.32 -14.05 19.62
CA PHE A 656 -17.74 -15.40 19.24
C PHE A 656 -19.17 -15.74 19.67
N GLU A 657 -19.87 -14.80 20.34
CA GLU A 657 -21.21 -15.02 20.87
C GLU A 657 -22.28 -14.47 19.91
N GLY A 658 -23.23 -15.33 19.53
CA GLY A 658 -24.24 -15.01 18.52
C GLY A 658 -23.66 -14.80 17.12
N ALA A 659 -24.36 -14.07 16.25
CA ALA A 659 -23.97 -13.80 14.86
C ALA A 659 -22.84 -12.76 14.71
N LYS A 660 -21.92 -12.67 15.68
CA LYS A 660 -20.89 -11.61 15.77
C LYS A 660 -19.53 -12.02 15.18
N ASP A 661 -19.31 -13.30 14.87
CA ASP A 661 -18.07 -13.81 14.26
C ASP A 661 -17.99 -13.49 12.74
N TYR A 662 -18.05 -12.20 12.41
CA TYR A 662 -18.11 -11.72 11.03
C TYR A 662 -16.91 -12.14 10.17
N TYR A 663 -15.75 -12.32 10.81
CA TYR A 663 -14.49 -12.71 10.18
C TYR A 663 -14.21 -14.21 10.25
N LEU A 664 -15.17 -15.02 10.72
CA LEU A 664 -15.11 -16.48 10.71
C LEU A 664 -13.87 -17.02 11.47
N VAL A 665 -13.48 -16.38 12.57
CA VAL A 665 -12.35 -16.82 13.39
C VAL A 665 -12.71 -18.10 14.13
N GLY A 666 -13.90 -18.14 14.75
CA GLY A 666 -14.38 -19.31 15.47
C GLY A 666 -14.86 -20.43 14.53
N HIS A 667 -15.43 -20.05 13.38
CA HIS A 667 -15.80 -20.99 12.31
C HIS A 667 -14.57 -21.73 11.75
N ASP A 668 -13.51 -21.00 11.38
CA ASP A 668 -12.33 -21.61 10.74
C ASP A 668 -11.33 -22.24 11.73
N PHE A 669 -11.56 -22.13 13.04
CA PHE A 669 -10.59 -22.53 14.07
C PHE A 669 -10.12 -23.97 13.93
N GLY A 670 -11.06 -24.91 13.78
CA GLY A 670 -10.73 -26.33 13.64
C GLY A 670 -9.90 -26.64 12.39
N ALA A 671 -10.36 -26.15 11.24
CA ALA A 671 -9.66 -26.34 9.97
C ALA A 671 -8.27 -25.68 9.95
N TYR A 672 -8.11 -24.55 10.64
CA TYR A 672 -6.81 -23.90 10.85
C TYR A 672 -5.86 -24.79 11.66
N LEU A 673 -6.34 -25.38 12.77
CA LEU A 673 -5.52 -26.29 13.58
C LEU A 673 -5.12 -27.56 12.82
N ASP A 674 -6.01 -28.09 11.98
CA ASP A 674 -5.72 -29.27 11.16
C ASP A 674 -4.66 -28.97 10.09
N ALA A 675 -4.73 -27.79 9.46
CA ALA A 675 -3.69 -27.32 8.54
C ALA A 675 -2.32 -27.12 9.23
N MET A 676 -2.33 -26.59 10.45
CA MET A 676 -1.13 -26.46 11.29
C MET A 676 -0.52 -27.82 11.67
N ARG A 677 -1.36 -28.83 11.93
CA ARG A 677 -0.91 -30.21 12.18
C ARG A 677 -0.31 -30.84 10.93
N ALA A 678 -0.90 -30.63 9.76
CA ALA A 678 -0.34 -31.09 8.50
C ALA A 678 1.06 -30.50 8.24
N ALA A 679 1.27 -29.25 8.62
CA ALA A 679 2.59 -28.62 8.60
C ALA A 679 3.60 -29.27 9.56
N ASP A 680 3.20 -29.62 10.78
CA ASP A 680 4.07 -30.33 11.73
C ASP A 680 4.48 -31.70 11.17
N VAL A 681 3.52 -32.46 10.63
CA VAL A 681 3.77 -33.78 10.02
C VAL A 681 4.75 -33.68 8.85
N LEU A 682 4.60 -32.66 8.00
CA LEU A 682 5.53 -32.46 6.88
C LEU A 682 6.94 -32.06 7.36
N TYR A 683 7.03 -31.18 8.36
CA TYR A 683 8.31 -30.69 8.86
C TYR A 683 9.14 -31.81 9.51
N ALA A 684 8.48 -32.82 10.09
CA ALA A 684 9.13 -34.04 10.58
C ALA A 684 9.82 -34.87 9.47
N ASN A 685 9.60 -34.54 8.18
CA ASN A 685 10.31 -35.10 7.03
C ASN A 685 11.20 -34.02 6.36
N PRO A 686 12.47 -33.84 6.79
CA PRO A 686 13.33 -32.77 6.30
C PRO A 686 13.60 -32.82 4.79
N ARG A 687 13.65 -34.03 4.21
CA ARG A 687 13.89 -34.22 2.77
C ARG A 687 12.72 -33.69 1.95
N GLU A 688 11.50 -34.07 2.31
CA GLU A 688 10.31 -33.59 1.61
C GLU A 688 10.08 -32.10 1.89
N TRP A 689 10.28 -31.63 3.13
CA TRP A 689 10.21 -30.21 3.46
C TRP A 689 11.14 -29.36 2.59
N THR A 690 12.40 -29.76 2.47
CA THR A 690 13.42 -29.03 1.69
C THR A 690 13.10 -29.06 0.20
N ARG A 691 12.69 -30.21 -0.33
CA ARG A 691 12.22 -30.33 -1.71
C ARG A 691 11.06 -29.36 -2.00
N ARG A 692 10.06 -29.28 -1.13
CA ARG A 692 8.93 -28.35 -1.24
C ARG A 692 9.37 -26.89 -1.19
N SER A 693 10.29 -26.56 -0.28
CA SER A 693 10.91 -25.24 -0.17
C SER A 693 11.58 -24.81 -1.48
N ILE A 694 12.36 -25.71 -2.12
CA ILE A 694 13.02 -25.47 -3.41
C ILE A 694 12.00 -25.24 -4.53
N LEU A 695 10.99 -26.12 -4.65
CA LEU A 695 9.95 -26.01 -5.66
C LEU A 695 9.15 -24.71 -5.53
N CYS A 696 8.91 -24.27 -4.29
CA CYS A 696 8.28 -22.98 -4.00
C CYS A 696 9.10 -21.86 -4.64
N THR A 697 10.40 -21.72 -4.30
CA THR A 697 11.27 -20.70 -4.90
C THR A 697 11.38 -20.81 -6.43
N ALA A 698 11.56 -22.03 -6.95
CA ALA A 698 11.77 -22.28 -8.39
C ALA A 698 10.62 -21.73 -9.26
N ARG A 699 9.39 -21.76 -8.72
CA ARG A 699 8.16 -21.41 -9.45
C ARG A 699 7.69 -19.98 -9.24
N MET A 700 8.45 -19.15 -8.53
CA MET A 700 8.06 -17.77 -8.21
C MET A 700 8.36 -16.74 -9.30
N GLY A 701 8.93 -17.14 -10.45
CA GLY A 701 9.37 -16.23 -11.51
C GLY A 701 8.31 -15.22 -11.98
N ARG A 702 7.03 -15.63 -12.03
CA ARG A 702 5.94 -14.74 -12.47
C ARG A 702 5.65 -13.58 -11.51
N PHE A 703 6.09 -13.65 -10.25
CA PHE A 703 5.84 -12.63 -9.23
C PHE A 703 6.96 -11.58 -9.12
N SER A 704 7.84 -11.50 -10.13
CA SER A 704 8.78 -10.38 -10.24
C SER A 704 8.03 -9.07 -10.51
N ALA A 705 8.40 -8.01 -9.79
CA ALA A 705 7.93 -6.65 -10.07
C ALA A 705 8.31 -6.17 -11.47
N ASP A 706 9.38 -6.69 -12.07
CA ASP A 706 9.79 -6.31 -13.43
C ASP A 706 8.70 -6.66 -14.44
N ARG A 707 8.12 -7.87 -14.32
CA ARG A 707 7.00 -8.32 -15.15
C ARG A 707 5.79 -7.41 -14.97
N SER A 708 5.48 -7.02 -13.73
CA SER A 708 4.36 -6.12 -13.45
C SER A 708 4.59 -4.75 -14.10
N VAL A 709 5.78 -4.17 -13.95
CA VAL A 709 6.15 -2.86 -14.54
C VAL A 709 6.15 -2.93 -16.07
N GLU A 710 6.71 -3.98 -16.68
CA GLU A 710 6.67 -4.19 -18.13
C GLU A 710 5.22 -4.24 -18.65
N LYS A 711 4.32 -4.86 -17.89
CA LYS A 711 2.89 -4.87 -18.22
C LYS A 711 2.27 -3.48 -18.14
N TYR A 712 2.53 -2.72 -17.07
CA TYR A 712 2.08 -1.32 -16.95
C TYR A 712 2.57 -0.47 -18.13
N VAL A 713 3.87 -0.56 -18.45
CA VAL A 713 4.48 0.21 -19.55
C VAL A 713 3.81 -0.10 -20.88
N ARG A 714 3.59 -1.38 -21.20
CA ARG A 714 3.04 -1.82 -22.48
C ARG A 714 1.54 -1.58 -22.62
N GLU A 715 0.77 -1.92 -21.59
CA GLU A 715 -0.69 -2.01 -21.69
C GLU A 715 -1.42 -0.78 -21.12
N ILE A 716 -0.75 0.05 -20.32
CA ILE A 716 -1.38 1.21 -19.67
C ILE A 716 -0.66 2.50 -20.09
N TRP A 717 0.63 2.63 -19.83
CA TRP A 717 1.32 3.91 -20.02
C TRP A 717 1.72 4.20 -21.47
N GLY A 718 1.79 3.17 -22.32
CA GLY A 718 2.18 3.33 -23.73
C GLY A 718 3.59 3.89 -23.92
N LEU A 719 4.49 3.66 -22.95
CA LEU A 719 5.84 4.24 -22.96
C LEU A 719 6.86 3.32 -23.63
N GLY A 720 7.80 3.91 -24.37
CA GLY A 720 8.96 3.21 -24.92
C GLY A 720 10.14 3.17 -23.96
N LYS A 721 11.03 2.18 -24.11
CA LYS A 721 12.34 2.22 -23.46
C LYS A 721 13.18 3.31 -24.14
N LEU A 722 13.75 4.22 -23.36
CA LEU A 722 14.69 5.21 -23.87
C LEU A 722 15.99 4.50 -24.30
N ALA A 723 16.36 4.64 -25.57
CA ALA A 723 17.68 4.26 -26.06
C ALA A 723 18.74 5.17 -25.42
N ARG A 724 19.91 4.62 -25.07
CA ARG A 724 20.98 5.42 -24.49
C ARG A 724 21.64 6.25 -25.60
N ASN A 725 22.12 7.44 -25.27
CA ASN A 725 23.09 8.11 -26.12
C ASN A 725 24.36 7.23 -26.15
N GLY A 726 24.62 6.55 -27.27
CA GLY A 726 25.81 5.73 -27.50
C GLY A 726 25.62 4.20 -27.46
N GLU A 727 24.38 3.69 -27.38
CA GLU A 727 24.04 2.27 -27.67
C GLU A 727 22.98 2.17 -28.77
#